data_AF-A0A7J3T2C8-F1
#
_entry.id   AF-A0A7J3T2C8-F1
#
_cell.length_a   1.000
_cell.length_b   1.000
_cell.length_c   1.000
_cell.angle_alpha   90.00
_cell.angle_beta   90.00
_cell.angle_gamma   90.00
#
_symmetry.space_group_name_H-M   'P 1'
#
loop_
_entity.id
_entity.type
_entity.pdbx_description
1 polymer ?
#
loop_
_entity_poly.entity_id
_entity_poly.type
_entity_poly.pdbx_seq_one_letter_code
_entity_poly.pdbx_strand_id
1 'polypeptide(L)'
;MKNISQRHKRNRQGISNVIVVMLSLVLIVIIVANVVLWNYQMNQLDWERMQEKVEITDVVSANTVSWFTTREEYTINKGSHISGTYQDTQTINGQYETFAEGFTQQGWLGNWHKRIKITISHDQVDGNLTDFPLLMYLSSSSGLSHNNLTCVFTELPTKDMRRKIAVTAADGLTQCYAEIEKWDDTNRKAWIWVKAPSISSTQDTFFYLYYDQTQPDNTAYVGDTGSTAAENVWDGNYKLVMHLEETVGTQHDSTANHNDGTPQNGIDQNAAGMVDGADHLDGTDDQVQVSDSPSLSFTNNQLTLEGWVKFDSLPADETVIARKNDQWQLGFETSSSIRNLVSTNGVTGWTVANDENYPLQTDTWYYCTFVYDGSRIMHKINGEQIGSPHTVTGNIKDNSNPLYLGYCVYSGRHLKGYIDEVRVSNVARSSEWVKATYQTEKDQFATYGNEESLAEPRYAMDIVGVFNIDLATYPLSAIQTIEIQLRYSASDAGETWYLKAYNWTLGDYSDSGFNSTAGTTPSSGWNTYSVNLTDSWQSYINTNGTICIRLTDSQPDVEQTSINIDYFAVRAMVKGIEIRVQNAGSQTAHLVSLWVTTSANHQRYELDTYVNAGDKVQVVRSDISLPSTTYVVRIITEKGNAAVYSGP
;
A
#
# COMPACT_ATOMS: atom_id res chain seq x y z
N MET A 1 -26.58 72.86 118.83
CA MET A 1 -27.55 72.33 117.85
C MET A 1 -27.60 73.13 116.54
N LYS A 2 -26.48 73.52 115.89
CA LYS A 2 -26.56 74.26 114.60
C LYS A 2 -25.45 74.08 113.54
N ASN A 3 -24.29 73.48 113.84
CA ASN A 3 -23.22 73.38 112.82
C ASN A 3 -22.99 71.99 112.21
N ILE A 4 -23.90 71.03 112.44
CA ILE A 4 -23.81 69.67 111.86
C ILE A 4 -24.46 69.62 110.45
N SER A 5 -25.34 70.56 110.11
CA SER A 5 -26.13 70.53 108.86
C SER A 5 -25.37 71.04 107.61
N GLN A 6 -24.52 72.08 107.74
CA GLN A 6 -23.82 72.65 106.57
C GLN A 6 -22.65 71.78 106.04
N ARG A 7 -22.09 70.90 106.88
CA ARG A 7 -20.96 70.04 106.48
C ARG A 7 -21.41 68.87 105.58
N HIS A 8 -22.70 68.51 105.58
CA HIS A 8 -23.21 67.37 104.82
C HIS A 8 -23.44 67.67 103.32
N LYS A 9 -23.70 68.93 102.92
CA LYS A 9 -23.98 69.28 101.51
C LYS A 9 -22.72 69.36 100.63
N ARG A 10 -21.59 69.84 101.17
CA ARG A 10 -20.31 69.96 100.44
C ARG A 10 -19.64 68.61 100.14
N ASN A 11 -19.88 67.60 100.99
CA ASN A 11 -19.32 66.25 100.79
C ASN A 11 -20.01 65.45 99.68
N ARG A 12 -21.26 65.74 99.30
CA ARG A 12 -21.96 64.97 98.25
C ARG A 12 -21.47 65.28 96.82
N GLN A 13 -21.07 66.52 96.53
CA GLN A 13 -20.52 66.90 95.22
C GLN A 13 -19.09 66.40 94.99
N GLY A 14 -18.24 66.39 96.04
CA GLY A 14 -16.90 65.81 95.97
C GLY A 14 -16.94 64.30 95.72
N ILE A 15 -17.84 63.58 96.41
CA ILE A 15 -18.01 62.14 96.22
C ILE A 15 -18.54 61.83 94.80
N SER A 16 -19.47 62.63 94.26
CA SER A 16 -20.02 62.40 92.91
C SER A 16 -18.99 62.61 91.79
N ASN A 17 -18.15 63.66 91.86
CA ASN A 17 -17.10 63.88 90.87
C ASN A 17 -16.00 62.80 90.94
N VAL A 18 -15.66 62.34 92.15
CA VAL A 18 -14.73 61.22 92.32
C VAL A 18 -15.30 59.93 91.74
N ILE A 19 -16.59 59.65 91.95
CA ILE A 19 -17.26 58.47 91.36
C ILE A 19 -17.27 58.55 89.83
N VAL A 20 -17.59 59.71 89.24
CA VAL A 20 -17.61 59.88 87.78
C VAL A 20 -16.21 59.71 87.18
N VAL A 21 -15.18 60.34 87.76
CA VAL A 21 -13.79 60.19 87.30
C VAL A 21 -13.32 58.74 87.45
N MET A 22 -13.65 58.08 88.56
CA MET A 22 -13.33 56.66 88.77
C MET A 22 -14.02 55.76 87.74
N LEU A 23 -15.31 55.98 87.47
CA LEU A 23 -16.05 55.21 86.46
C LEU A 23 -15.53 55.47 85.05
N SER A 24 -15.18 56.71 84.70
CA SER A 24 -14.56 57.05 83.42
C SER A 24 -13.17 56.42 83.26
N LEU A 25 -12.35 56.39 84.33
CA LEU A 25 -11.05 55.72 84.33
C LEU A 25 -11.21 54.20 84.14
N VAL A 26 -12.16 53.58 84.83
CA VAL A 26 -12.48 52.16 84.65
C VAL A 26 -12.92 51.87 83.22
N LEU A 27 -13.78 52.72 82.64
CA LEU A 27 -14.24 52.57 81.26
C LEU A 27 -13.09 52.69 80.25
N ILE A 28 -12.19 53.66 80.43
CA ILE A 28 -11.01 53.85 79.58
C ILE A 28 -10.07 52.65 79.68
N VAL A 29 -9.81 52.13 80.88
CA VAL A 29 -8.99 50.94 81.07
C VAL A 29 -9.59 49.73 80.37
N ILE A 30 -10.92 49.54 80.44
CA ILE A 30 -11.61 48.44 79.73
C ILE A 30 -11.48 48.60 78.20
N ILE A 31 -11.67 49.81 77.67
CA ILE A 31 -11.56 50.06 76.23
C ILE A 31 -10.12 49.82 75.75
N VAL A 32 -9.12 50.37 76.45
CA VAL A 32 -7.70 50.17 76.10
C VAL A 32 -7.32 48.69 76.18
N ALA A 33 -7.76 47.97 77.21
CA ALA A 33 -7.53 46.54 77.34
C ALA A 33 -8.15 45.76 76.15
N ASN A 34 -9.37 46.10 75.74
CA ASN A 34 -10.02 45.46 74.59
C ASN A 34 -9.32 45.78 73.27
N VAL A 35 -8.84 47.01 73.06
CA VAL A 35 -8.08 47.39 71.85
C VAL A 35 -6.74 46.67 71.80
N VAL A 36 -6.04 46.56 72.94
CA VAL A 36 -4.78 45.81 73.03
C VAL A 36 -5.00 44.32 72.80
N LEU A 37 -6.07 43.75 73.38
CA LEU A 37 -6.44 42.35 73.18
C LEU A 37 -6.81 42.06 71.71
N TRP A 38 -7.58 42.95 71.08
CA TRP A 38 -7.93 42.83 69.67
C TRP A 38 -6.71 42.96 68.76
N ASN A 39 -5.80 43.90 69.02
CA ASN A 39 -4.54 44.02 68.28
C ASN A 39 -3.67 42.77 68.46
N TYR A 40 -3.60 42.21 69.68
CA TYR A 40 -2.90 40.96 69.94
C TYR A 40 -3.52 39.79 69.18
N GLN A 41 -4.85 39.66 69.18
CA GLN A 41 -5.59 38.62 68.46
C GLN A 41 -5.46 38.77 66.94
N MET A 42 -5.50 39.98 66.39
CA MET A 42 -5.32 40.22 64.96
C MET A 42 -3.88 39.95 64.52
N ASN A 43 -2.88 40.35 65.32
CA ASN A 43 -1.50 39.98 65.04
C ASN A 43 -1.27 38.46 65.13
N GLN A 44 -1.93 37.76 66.06
CA GLN A 44 -1.90 36.30 66.09
C GLN A 44 -2.57 35.69 64.86
N LEU A 45 -3.74 36.19 64.45
CA LEU A 45 -4.46 35.70 63.27
C LEU A 45 -3.67 35.96 61.99
N ASP A 46 -3.05 37.13 61.86
CA ASP A 46 -2.19 37.46 60.74
C ASP A 46 -0.91 36.60 60.75
N TRP A 47 -0.35 36.31 61.92
CA TRP A 47 0.77 35.38 62.07
C TRP A 47 0.39 33.95 61.69
N GLU A 48 -0.80 33.48 62.09
CA GLU A 48 -1.34 32.17 61.70
C GLU A 48 -1.70 32.10 60.21
N ARG A 49 -2.16 33.19 59.61
CA ARG A 49 -2.43 33.28 58.15
C ARG A 49 -1.18 33.42 57.30
N MET A 50 -0.08 33.92 57.87
CA MET A 50 1.23 34.00 57.20
C MET A 50 2.00 32.68 57.24
N GLN A 51 1.59 31.71 58.07
CA GLN A 51 2.22 30.39 58.11
C GLN A 51 1.81 29.55 56.90
N GLU A 52 2.77 29.26 56.04
CA GLU A 52 2.63 28.27 54.98
C GLU A 52 2.90 26.89 55.61
N LYS A 53 1.86 26.06 55.68
CA LYS A 53 1.94 24.74 56.27
C LYS A 53 2.31 23.70 55.21
N VAL A 54 3.59 23.65 54.89
CA VAL A 54 4.16 22.67 53.95
C VAL A 54 4.79 21.51 54.72
N GLU A 55 4.49 20.29 54.30
CA GLU A 55 5.01 19.06 54.91
C GLU A 55 5.70 18.21 53.83
N ILE A 56 6.89 17.67 54.14
CA ILE A 56 7.53 16.64 53.31
C ILE A 56 6.97 15.30 53.78
N THR A 57 6.14 14.67 52.96
CA THR A 57 5.49 13.41 53.32
C THR A 57 6.40 12.21 53.11
N ASP A 58 7.35 12.30 52.17
CA ASP A 58 8.28 11.21 51.86
C ASP A 58 9.50 11.71 51.09
N VAL A 59 10.63 11.03 51.24
CA VAL A 59 11.84 11.20 50.40
C VAL A 59 12.33 9.82 50.03
N VAL A 60 12.30 9.51 48.73
CA VAL A 60 12.73 8.21 48.22
C VAL A 60 13.84 8.41 47.19
N SER A 61 14.76 7.45 47.10
CA SER A 61 15.68 7.40 45.97
C SER A 61 14.88 7.19 44.68
N ALA A 62 14.99 8.12 43.74
CA ALA A 62 14.36 8.05 42.44
C ALA A 62 15.26 7.19 41.55
N ASN A 63 15.12 5.87 41.65
CA ASN A 63 15.89 4.92 40.83
C ASN A 63 15.08 4.41 39.62
N THR A 64 13.77 4.63 39.59
CA THR A 64 12.86 4.16 38.54
C THR A 64 11.70 5.14 38.38
N VAL A 65 11.39 5.56 37.14
CA VAL A 65 10.21 6.37 36.82
C VAL A 65 9.04 5.50 36.35
N SER A 66 7.84 6.08 36.29
CA SER A 66 6.67 5.45 35.67
C SER A 66 6.94 5.08 34.22
N TRP A 67 6.35 3.98 33.76
CA TRP A 67 6.43 3.56 32.37
C TRP A 67 5.65 4.49 31.45
N PHE A 68 6.21 4.76 30.28
CA PHE A 68 5.61 5.48 29.16
C PHE A 68 5.27 4.45 28.08
N THR A 69 3.98 4.33 27.76
CA THR A 69 3.45 3.44 26.71
C THR A 69 3.36 4.19 25.37
N THR A 70 3.08 3.46 24.29
CA THR A 70 2.88 4.08 22.97
C THR A 70 1.68 5.05 23.02
N ARG A 71 1.78 6.17 22.29
CA ARG A 71 0.69 7.17 22.21
C ARG A 71 -0.29 6.90 21.07
N GLU A 72 0.15 6.13 20.09
CA GLU A 72 -0.54 5.86 18.84
C GLU A 72 -0.36 4.38 18.46
N GLU A 73 -1.11 3.96 17.45
CA GLU A 73 -1.05 2.62 16.87
C GLU A 73 0.35 2.30 16.32
N TYR A 74 0.77 1.04 16.42
CA TYR A 74 2.05 0.62 15.88
C TYR A 74 2.09 0.76 14.36
N THR A 75 3.22 1.23 13.83
CA THR A 75 3.47 1.19 12.38
C THR A 75 3.97 -0.20 12.01
N ILE A 76 3.22 -0.91 11.18
CA ILE A 76 3.55 -2.27 10.73
C ILE A 76 4.22 -2.17 9.37
N ASN A 77 5.54 -2.33 9.34
CA ASN A 77 6.34 -2.32 8.11
C ASN A 77 6.32 -3.70 7.42
N LYS A 78 6.25 -4.78 8.23
CA LYS A 78 6.07 -6.16 7.78
C LYS A 78 5.17 -6.90 8.77
N GLY A 79 4.31 -7.78 8.26
CA GLY A 79 3.29 -8.45 9.06
C GLY A 79 1.93 -7.78 8.97
N SER A 80 1.02 -8.22 9.81
CA SER A 80 -0.34 -7.70 9.90
C SER A 80 -0.82 -7.70 11.35
N HIS A 81 -1.66 -6.71 11.68
CA HIS A 81 -2.44 -6.71 12.91
C HIS A 81 -3.65 -7.63 12.74
N ILE A 82 -3.87 -8.51 13.71
CA ILE A 82 -4.92 -9.53 13.68
C ILE A 82 -6.09 -9.16 14.58
N SER A 83 -5.81 -8.74 15.83
CA SER A 83 -6.84 -8.43 16.82
C SER A 83 -6.30 -7.63 17.99
N GLY A 84 -7.18 -6.98 18.75
CA GLY A 84 -6.83 -6.11 19.87
C GLY A 84 -6.77 -4.64 19.45
N THR A 85 -6.30 -3.79 20.36
CA THR A 85 -6.07 -2.35 20.13
C THR A 85 -4.83 -1.88 20.88
N TYR A 86 -4.18 -0.79 20.44
CA TYR A 86 -3.05 -0.17 21.17
C TYR A 86 -3.30 0.20 22.65
N GLN A 87 -4.56 0.17 23.12
CA GLN A 87 -4.89 0.34 24.53
C GLN A 87 -4.57 -0.92 25.35
N ASP A 88 -4.67 -2.10 24.73
CA ASP A 88 -4.42 -3.38 25.37
C ASP A 88 -2.92 -3.56 25.69
N THR A 89 -2.02 -2.91 24.94
CA THR A 89 -0.58 -2.94 25.21
C THR A 89 -0.09 -1.96 26.28
N GLN A 90 -1.00 -1.27 26.98
CA GLN A 90 -0.63 -0.24 27.97
C GLN A 90 -0.51 -0.74 29.41
N THR A 91 -1.06 -1.91 29.74
CA THR A 91 -1.00 -2.47 31.09
C THR A 91 -0.97 -3.98 31.04
N ILE A 92 -0.10 -4.61 31.83
CA ILE A 92 -0.07 -6.07 31.99
C ILE A 92 -1.36 -6.53 32.69
N ASN A 93 -2.34 -6.97 31.91
CA ASN A 93 -3.66 -7.37 32.43
C ASN A 93 -4.26 -8.59 31.71
N GLY A 94 -3.58 -9.12 30.69
CA GLY A 94 -4.01 -10.26 29.89
C GLY A 94 -4.98 -9.89 28.76
N GLN A 95 -5.25 -8.61 28.52
CA GLN A 95 -5.76 -8.10 27.24
C GLN A 95 -4.54 -7.76 26.38
N TYR A 96 -4.57 -8.16 25.12
CA TYR A 96 -3.38 -8.06 24.26
C TYR A 96 -3.77 -7.79 22.83
N GLU A 97 -2.80 -7.24 22.10
CA GLU A 97 -2.83 -7.18 20.65
C GLU A 97 -2.14 -8.40 20.06
N THR A 98 -2.69 -8.92 18.96
CA THR A 98 -2.13 -10.03 18.21
C THR A 98 -1.67 -9.52 16.85
N PHE A 99 -0.42 -9.84 16.52
CA PHE A 99 0.17 -9.61 15.21
C PHE A 99 0.61 -10.94 14.62
N ALA A 100 0.61 -11.05 13.29
CA ALA A 100 1.16 -12.20 12.58
C ALA A 100 2.23 -11.73 11.59
N GLU A 101 3.31 -12.49 11.49
CA GLU A 101 4.36 -12.22 10.51
C GLU A 101 3.80 -12.22 9.08
N GLY A 102 4.45 -11.41 8.23
CA GLY A 102 4.02 -11.18 6.86
C GLY A 102 4.92 -11.91 5.90
N PHE A 103 4.33 -12.45 4.83
CA PHE A 103 5.08 -13.07 3.75
C PHE A 103 6.02 -12.05 3.10
N THR A 104 7.33 -12.33 3.08
CA THR A 104 8.35 -11.38 2.63
C THR A 104 8.57 -11.33 1.12
N GLN A 105 7.94 -12.21 0.34
CA GLN A 105 8.03 -12.15 -1.12
C GLN A 105 6.99 -11.17 -1.67
N GLN A 106 7.35 -9.89 -1.67
CA GLN A 106 6.58 -8.87 -2.37
C GLN A 106 6.53 -9.17 -3.87
N GLY A 107 5.36 -8.96 -4.47
CA GLY A 107 5.14 -9.12 -5.90
C GLY A 107 5.07 -10.56 -6.40
N TRP A 108 4.43 -11.44 -5.61
CA TRP A 108 4.13 -12.82 -5.99
C TRP A 108 2.65 -13.14 -5.79
N LEU A 109 2.02 -13.79 -6.77
CA LEU A 109 0.59 -14.06 -6.75
C LEU A 109 0.26 -15.17 -5.76
N GLY A 110 -0.14 -14.80 -4.54
CA GLY A 110 -0.63 -15.74 -3.52
C GLY A 110 0.29 -16.95 -3.30
N ASN A 111 -0.29 -18.15 -3.34
CA ASN A 111 0.39 -19.43 -3.14
C ASN A 111 0.70 -20.17 -4.46
N TRP A 112 0.81 -19.47 -5.59
CA TRP A 112 1.23 -20.08 -6.85
C TRP A 112 2.69 -20.51 -6.76
N HIS A 113 3.06 -21.75 -7.03
CA HIS A 113 4.43 -22.21 -6.75
C HIS A 113 5.45 -21.91 -7.85
N LYS A 114 5.03 -21.60 -9.08
CA LYS A 114 5.96 -21.36 -10.21
C LYS A 114 5.48 -20.23 -11.09
N ARG A 115 6.45 -19.50 -11.66
CA ARG A 115 6.18 -18.50 -12.71
C ARG A 115 7.34 -18.37 -13.68
N ILE A 116 7.06 -17.77 -14.84
CA ILE A 116 8.04 -17.30 -15.80
C ILE A 116 7.83 -15.80 -15.99
N LYS A 117 8.92 -15.02 -15.92
CA LYS A 117 8.90 -13.61 -16.27
C LYS A 117 8.86 -13.45 -17.80
N ILE A 118 7.96 -12.60 -18.30
CA ILE A 118 7.89 -12.19 -19.70
C ILE A 118 8.33 -10.72 -19.79
N THR A 119 9.16 -10.40 -20.77
CA THR A 119 9.64 -9.04 -21.01
C THR A 119 9.32 -8.61 -22.44
N ILE A 120 8.61 -7.50 -22.56
CA ILE A 120 8.48 -6.74 -23.81
C ILE A 120 9.47 -5.59 -23.75
N SER A 121 10.45 -5.60 -24.64
CA SER A 121 11.44 -4.53 -24.71
C SER A 121 10.80 -3.28 -25.31
N HIS A 122 11.04 -2.12 -24.70
CA HIS A 122 10.53 -0.85 -25.24
C HIS A 122 11.08 -0.52 -26.62
N ASP A 123 12.26 -1.05 -26.98
CA ASP A 123 12.85 -0.89 -28.32
C ASP A 123 12.04 -1.60 -29.43
N GLN A 124 11.10 -2.49 -29.06
CA GLN A 124 10.20 -3.15 -30.00
C GLN A 124 8.87 -2.39 -30.20
N VAL A 125 8.70 -1.26 -29.51
CA VAL A 125 7.40 -0.59 -29.37
C VAL A 125 7.52 0.88 -29.78
N ASP A 126 6.94 1.24 -30.92
CA ASP A 126 7.07 2.59 -31.50
C ASP A 126 6.18 3.65 -30.78
N GLY A 127 5.32 3.24 -29.86
CA GLY A 127 4.45 4.10 -29.05
C GLY A 127 3.70 3.32 -27.99
N ASN A 128 3.26 3.97 -26.91
CA ASN A 128 2.60 3.28 -25.79
C ASN A 128 1.31 2.60 -26.25
N LEU A 129 1.12 1.35 -25.83
CA LEU A 129 -0.08 0.56 -26.09
C LEU A 129 -0.86 0.37 -24.79
N THR A 130 -2.19 0.38 -24.86
CA THR A 130 -3.09 0.21 -23.72
C THR A 130 -4.12 -0.86 -24.06
N ASP A 131 -4.39 -1.77 -23.12
CA ASP A 131 -5.32 -2.88 -23.33
C ASP A 131 -5.00 -3.73 -24.59
N PHE A 132 -3.71 -3.96 -24.83
CA PHE A 132 -3.21 -4.63 -26.03
C PHE A 132 -3.30 -6.16 -25.93
N PRO A 133 -3.90 -6.87 -26.89
CA PRO A 133 -3.86 -8.33 -26.95
C PRO A 133 -2.45 -8.83 -27.29
N LEU A 134 -1.74 -9.34 -26.29
CA LEU A 134 -0.41 -9.93 -26.39
C LEU A 134 -0.54 -11.44 -26.57
N LEU A 135 -0.05 -11.99 -27.68
CA LEU A 135 0.05 -13.43 -27.86
C LEU A 135 1.29 -13.97 -27.13
N MET A 136 1.09 -14.94 -26.26
CA MET A 136 2.15 -15.75 -25.66
C MET A 136 2.17 -17.13 -26.30
N TYR A 137 3.25 -17.45 -27.02
CA TYR A 137 3.49 -18.79 -27.53
C TYR A 137 4.36 -19.57 -26.55
N LEU A 138 3.85 -20.72 -26.07
CA LEU A 138 4.59 -21.59 -25.17
C LEU A 138 5.03 -22.84 -25.93
N SER A 139 6.33 -23.05 -26.08
CA SER A 139 6.87 -24.25 -26.73
C SER A 139 8.31 -24.56 -26.30
N SER A 140 8.97 -25.50 -26.98
CA SER A 140 10.41 -25.75 -26.82
C SER A 140 11.30 -24.63 -27.37
N SER A 141 10.74 -23.67 -28.12
CA SER A 141 11.42 -22.50 -28.66
C SER A 141 10.43 -21.33 -28.76
N SER A 142 10.45 -20.45 -27.76
CA SER A 142 9.47 -19.36 -27.59
C SER A 142 10.14 -17.99 -27.54
N GLY A 143 9.52 -17.00 -28.15
CA GLY A 143 9.93 -15.60 -28.20
C GLY A 143 11.23 -15.36 -28.95
N LEU A 144 11.68 -14.09 -28.92
CA LEU A 144 12.91 -13.63 -29.58
C LEU A 144 14.16 -14.39 -29.13
N SER A 145 14.16 -14.91 -27.91
CA SER A 145 15.29 -15.63 -27.31
C SER A 145 15.19 -17.16 -27.46
N HIS A 146 14.17 -17.68 -28.15
CA HIS A 146 13.98 -19.12 -28.41
C HIS A 146 14.01 -19.95 -27.12
N ASN A 147 13.38 -19.43 -26.06
CA ASN A 147 13.36 -20.07 -24.74
C ASN A 147 12.58 -21.38 -24.77
N ASN A 148 13.06 -22.38 -24.05
CA ASN A 148 12.33 -23.62 -23.85
C ASN A 148 11.39 -23.50 -22.64
N LEU A 149 10.08 -23.43 -22.90
CA LEU A 149 9.02 -23.30 -21.90
C LEU A 149 8.27 -24.63 -21.66
N THR A 150 8.86 -25.77 -22.04
CA THR A 150 8.24 -27.10 -21.83
C THR A 150 8.11 -27.51 -20.36
N CYS A 151 8.70 -26.74 -19.43
CA CYS A 151 8.48 -26.88 -18.00
C CYS A 151 7.00 -26.67 -17.62
N VAL A 152 6.28 -25.78 -18.31
CA VAL A 152 4.85 -25.54 -18.10
C VAL A 152 4.04 -26.82 -18.35
N PHE A 153 4.34 -27.54 -19.44
CA PHE A 153 3.69 -28.82 -19.77
C PHE A 153 4.17 -29.98 -18.91
N THR A 154 5.30 -29.82 -18.23
CA THR A 154 5.75 -30.81 -17.22
C THR A 154 4.94 -30.66 -15.93
N GLU A 155 4.65 -29.40 -15.55
CA GLU A 155 3.80 -29.10 -14.40
C GLU A 155 2.32 -29.35 -14.70
N LEU A 156 1.85 -29.02 -15.90
CA LEU A 156 0.46 -29.14 -16.36
C LEU A 156 0.37 -30.18 -17.51
N PRO A 157 0.46 -31.48 -17.20
CA PRO A 157 0.67 -32.53 -18.20
C PRO A 157 -0.54 -32.85 -19.08
N THR A 158 -1.73 -32.34 -18.76
CA THR A 158 -2.95 -32.61 -19.53
C THR A 158 -3.68 -31.31 -19.85
N LYS A 159 -4.34 -31.26 -21.02
CA LYS A 159 -5.19 -30.12 -21.41
C LYS A 159 -6.24 -29.74 -20.37
N ASP A 160 -6.70 -30.67 -19.54
CA ASP A 160 -7.69 -30.38 -18.49
C ASP A 160 -7.12 -29.47 -17.40
N MET A 161 -5.78 -29.35 -17.30
CA MET A 161 -5.07 -28.47 -16.38
C MET A 161 -4.71 -27.11 -16.98
N ARG A 162 -5.03 -26.84 -18.25
CA ARG A 162 -4.59 -25.62 -18.98
C ARG A 162 -5.03 -24.30 -18.33
N ARG A 163 -6.09 -24.32 -17.53
CA ARG A 163 -6.60 -23.14 -16.80
C ARG A 163 -5.98 -22.98 -15.41
N LYS A 164 -5.08 -23.86 -14.99
CA LYS A 164 -4.27 -23.73 -13.77
C LYS A 164 -3.03 -22.87 -14.04
N ILE A 165 -3.29 -21.74 -14.69
CA ILE A 165 -2.34 -20.68 -15.01
C ILE A 165 -2.92 -19.33 -14.58
N ALA A 166 -2.06 -18.34 -14.39
CA ALA A 166 -2.46 -16.95 -14.24
C ALA A 166 -1.42 -16.06 -14.91
N VAL A 167 -1.86 -14.96 -15.52
CA VAL A 167 -0.94 -13.96 -16.03
C VAL A 167 -1.12 -12.69 -15.21
N THR A 168 -0.03 -12.06 -14.79
CA THR A 168 -0.08 -10.80 -14.02
C THR A 168 0.75 -9.71 -14.69
N ALA A 169 0.40 -8.46 -14.38
CA ALA A 169 1.21 -7.29 -14.71
C ALA A 169 2.56 -7.29 -13.94
N ALA A 170 3.35 -6.23 -14.14
CA ALA A 170 4.71 -6.12 -13.61
C ALA A 170 4.82 -6.20 -12.07
N ASP A 171 3.73 -5.94 -11.34
CA ASP A 171 3.67 -6.06 -9.88
C ASP A 171 3.62 -7.51 -9.39
N GLY A 172 3.39 -8.49 -10.28
CA GLY A 172 3.26 -9.90 -9.94
C GLY A 172 1.99 -10.26 -9.18
N LEU A 173 1.01 -9.34 -9.10
CA LEU A 173 -0.21 -9.47 -8.30
C LEU A 173 -1.49 -9.17 -9.10
N THR A 174 -1.46 -8.14 -9.95
CA THR A 174 -2.61 -7.72 -10.74
C THR A 174 -2.80 -8.66 -11.91
N GLN A 175 -3.82 -9.51 -11.86
CA GLN A 175 -4.11 -10.47 -12.92
C GLN A 175 -4.63 -9.81 -14.20
N CYS A 176 -4.18 -10.32 -15.33
CA CYS A 176 -4.63 -9.97 -16.67
C CYS A 176 -5.59 -11.05 -17.19
N TYR A 177 -6.58 -10.65 -17.97
CA TYR A 177 -7.42 -11.60 -18.70
C TYR A 177 -6.60 -12.34 -19.76
N ALA A 178 -6.89 -13.62 -19.93
CA ALA A 178 -6.26 -14.48 -20.91
C ALA A 178 -7.26 -15.42 -21.59
N GLU A 179 -7.07 -15.59 -22.89
CA GLU A 179 -7.76 -16.53 -23.76
C GLU A 179 -6.78 -17.61 -24.17
N ILE A 180 -7.17 -18.86 -24.00
CA ILE A 180 -6.44 -20.01 -24.49
C ILE A 180 -7.05 -20.38 -25.84
N GLU A 181 -6.40 -19.95 -26.91
CA GLU A 181 -6.77 -20.34 -28.27
C GLU A 181 -6.46 -21.83 -28.48
N LYS A 182 -5.26 -22.27 -28.06
CA LYS A 182 -4.92 -23.69 -28.07
C LYS A 182 -4.02 -24.13 -26.93
N TRP A 183 -4.28 -25.35 -26.49
CA TRP A 183 -3.41 -26.13 -25.62
C TRP A 183 -3.18 -27.53 -26.19
N ASP A 184 -1.99 -27.78 -26.72
CA ASP A 184 -1.54 -29.07 -27.23
C ASP A 184 -0.50 -29.68 -26.27
N ASP A 185 -0.99 -30.45 -25.29
CA ASP A 185 -0.13 -31.14 -24.33
C ASP A 185 0.74 -32.24 -24.96
N THR A 186 0.33 -32.78 -26.12
CA THR A 186 1.06 -33.84 -26.83
C THR A 186 2.33 -33.29 -27.48
N ASN A 187 2.21 -32.16 -28.19
CA ASN A 187 3.35 -31.48 -28.82
C ASN A 187 4.00 -30.42 -27.92
N ARG A 188 3.45 -30.20 -26.72
CA ARG A 188 3.89 -29.19 -25.74
C ARG A 188 3.90 -27.79 -26.35
N LYS A 189 2.77 -27.40 -26.93
CA LYS A 189 2.54 -26.09 -27.56
C LYS A 189 1.27 -25.44 -27.02
N ALA A 190 1.29 -24.14 -26.79
CA ALA A 190 0.10 -23.37 -26.45
C ALA A 190 0.16 -21.96 -27.01
N TRP A 191 -1.00 -21.45 -27.39
CA TRP A 191 -1.22 -20.09 -27.86
C TRP A 191 -2.21 -19.43 -26.90
N ILE A 192 -1.75 -18.37 -26.24
CA ILE A 192 -2.49 -17.72 -25.15
C ILE A 192 -2.49 -16.22 -25.41
N TRP A 193 -3.65 -15.65 -25.70
CA TRP A 193 -3.83 -14.21 -25.80
C TRP A 193 -4.01 -13.61 -24.42
N VAL A 194 -3.30 -12.53 -24.12
CA VAL A 194 -3.33 -11.86 -22.82
C VAL A 194 -3.60 -10.38 -23.01
N LYS A 195 -4.56 -9.83 -22.27
CA LYS A 195 -4.77 -8.38 -22.25
C LYS A 195 -3.66 -7.70 -21.45
N ALA A 196 -2.70 -7.11 -22.15
CA ALA A 196 -1.66 -6.28 -21.58
C ALA A 196 -2.24 -4.89 -21.24
N PRO A 197 -2.36 -4.51 -19.95
CA PRO A 197 -3.01 -3.24 -19.57
C PRO A 197 -2.24 -2.03 -20.11
N SER A 198 -0.91 -2.10 -20.13
CA SER A 198 -0.05 -1.10 -20.73
C SER A 198 1.26 -1.72 -21.20
N ILE A 199 1.73 -1.32 -22.37
CA ILE A 199 3.09 -1.58 -22.86
C ILE A 199 3.73 -0.22 -23.17
N SER A 200 4.92 0.01 -22.60
CA SER A 200 5.62 1.28 -22.73
C SER A 200 6.64 1.29 -23.87
N SER A 201 6.73 2.43 -24.54
CA SER A 201 7.75 2.75 -25.56
C SER A 201 9.01 3.39 -24.98
N THR A 202 9.07 3.63 -23.67
CA THR A 202 10.21 4.30 -23.01
C THR A 202 10.89 3.45 -21.94
N GLN A 203 10.31 2.32 -21.56
CA GLN A 203 10.86 1.40 -20.57
C GLN A 203 10.31 -0.01 -20.80
N ASP A 204 11.11 -1.02 -20.51
CA ASP A 204 10.67 -2.41 -20.67
C ASP A 204 9.43 -2.69 -19.82
N THR A 205 8.53 -3.48 -20.39
CA THR A 205 7.29 -3.89 -19.74
C THR A 205 7.39 -5.36 -19.33
N PHE A 206 6.95 -5.67 -18.11
CA PHE A 206 7.04 -7.02 -17.56
C PHE A 206 5.66 -7.62 -17.28
N PHE A 207 5.56 -8.92 -17.47
CA PHE A 207 4.45 -9.77 -17.03
C PHE A 207 5.00 -11.02 -16.36
N TYR A 208 4.14 -11.73 -15.62
CA TYR A 208 4.48 -13.06 -15.10
C TYR A 208 3.39 -14.06 -15.45
N LEU A 209 3.78 -15.17 -16.08
CA LEU A 209 2.95 -16.35 -16.28
C LEU A 209 3.19 -17.31 -15.11
N TYR A 210 2.21 -17.43 -14.23
CA TYR A 210 2.15 -18.43 -13.17
C TYR A 210 1.51 -19.72 -13.70
N TYR A 211 1.96 -20.87 -13.19
CA TYR A 211 1.41 -22.19 -13.52
C TYR A 211 1.67 -23.15 -12.36
N ASP A 212 0.66 -23.91 -11.97
CA ASP A 212 0.74 -24.75 -10.77
C ASP A 212 -0.40 -25.77 -10.75
N GLN A 213 -0.08 -27.07 -10.77
CA GLN A 213 -1.09 -28.12 -10.82
C GLN A 213 -2.00 -28.15 -9.58
N THR A 214 -1.52 -27.59 -8.45
CA THR A 214 -2.23 -27.58 -7.16
C THR A 214 -3.29 -26.49 -7.09
N GLN A 215 -3.22 -25.46 -7.94
CA GLN A 215 -4.20 -24.39 -7.99
C GLN A 215 -5.53 -24.87 -8.58
N PRO A 216 -6.69 -24.35 -8.13
CA PRO A 216 -7.94 -24.54 -8.87
C PRO A 216 -7.87 -23.85 -10.24
N ASP A 217 -8.77 -24.21 -11.16
CA ASP A 217 -8.88 -23.54 -12.44
C ASP A 217 -9.17 -22.04 -12.23
N ASN A 218 -8.38 -21.18 -12.87
CA ASN A 218 -8.50 -19.74 -12.78
C ASN A 218 -9.57 -19.20 -13.75
N THR A 219 -10.81 -19.67 -13.63
CA THR A 219 -11.90 -19.35 -14.56
C THR A 219 -12.32 -17.88 -14.56
N ALA A 220 -11.90 -17.11 -13.56
CA ALA A 220 -12.18 -15.69 -13.48
C ALA A 220 -11.37 -14.86 -14.49
N TYR A 221 -10.14 -15.28 -14.78
CA TYR A 221 -9.20 -14.55 -15.65
C TYR A 221 -8.74 -15.34 -16.86
N VAL A 222 -8.87 -16.66 -16.87
CA VAL A 222 -8.38 -17.53 -17.93
C VAL A 222 -9.51 -18.40 -18.45
N GLY A 223 -9.74 -18.39 -19.76
CA GLY A 223 -10.75 -19.23 -20.40
C GLY A 223 -10.43 -19.55 -21.85
N ASP A 224 -11.20 -20.45 -22.44
CA ASP A 224 -11.12 -20.73 -23.89
C ASP A 224 -12.02 -19.75 -24.65
N THR A 225 -11.87 -19.73 -25.98
CA THR A 225 -12.71 -18.98 -26.92
C THR A 225 -14.20 -19.08 -26.56
N GLY A 226 -14.89 -17.93 -26.54
CA GLY A 226 -16.32 -17.82 -26.21
C GLY A 226 -16.65 -17.88 -24.71
N SER A 227 -15.64 -17.89 -23.81
CA SER A 227 -15.85 -17.68 -22.38
C SER A 227 -15.73 -16.20 -22.00
N THR A 228 -16.37 -15.80 -20.91
CA THR A 228 -16.30 -14.41 -20.41
C THR A 228 -14.85 -13.96 -20.13
N ALA A 229 -13.97 -14.85 -19.67
CA ALA A 229 -12.57 -14.49 -19.46
C ALA A 229 -11.84 -14.19 -20.78
N ALA A 230 -12.09 -15.00 -21.82
CA ALA A 230 -11.54 -14.80 -23.15
C ALA A 230 -12.09 -13.52 -23.81
N GLU A 231 -13.40 -13.29 -23.75
CA GLU A 231 -14.05 -12.07 -24.26
C GLU A 231 -13.46 -10.78 -23.69
N ASN A 232 -12.99 -10.81 -22.44
CA ASN A 232 -12.38 -9.65 -21.78
C ASN A 232 -10.94 -9.38 -22.22
N VAL A 233 -10.32 -10.26 -23.02
CA VAL A 233 -9.02 -10.00 -23.64
C VAL A 233 -9.12 -8.89 -24.67
N TRP A 234 -10.20 -8.92 -25.45
CA TRP A 234 -10.44 -8.00 -26.55
C TRP A 234 -11.12 -6.73 -26.05
N ASP A 235 -10.53 -5.57 -26.37
CA ASP A 235 -11.15 -4.29 -26.02
C ASP A 235 -12.51 -4.10 -26.73
N GLY A 236 -13.32 -3.17 -26.21
CA GLY A 236 -14.65 -2.91 -26.78
C GLY A 236 -14.64 -2.34 -28.20
N ASN A 237 -13.48 -2.05 -28.79
CA ASN A 237 -13.37 -1.59 -30.17
C ASN A 237 -13.22 -2.74 -31.17
N TYR A 238 -12.79 -3.93 -30.73
CA TYR A 238 -12.90 -5.15 -31.52
C TYR A 238 -14.37 -5.55 -31.64
N LYS A 239 -14.81 -5.77 -32.88
CA LYS A 239 -16.18 -6.14 -33.26
C LYS A 239 -16.27 -7.52 -33.86
N LEU A 240 -15.12 -8.07 -34.25
CA LEU A 240 -14.95 -9.45 -34.64
C LEU A 240 -13.48 -9.81 -34.41
N VAL A 241 -13.24 -10.96 -33.81
CA VAL A 241 -11.93 -11.63 -33.78
C VAL A 241 -12.19 -13.11 -34.06
N MET A 242 -11.64 -13.62 -35.16
CA MET A 242 -11.71 -15.03 -35.51
C MET A 242 -10.30 -15.58 -35.61
N HIS A 243 -10.00 -16.56 -34.76
CA HIS A 243 -8.75 -17.31 -34.79
C HIS A 243 -8.72 -18.30 -35.95
N LEU A 244 -9.87 -18.87 -36.35
CA LEU A 244 -10.00 -19.82 -37.47
C LEU A 244 -9.23 -21.13 -37.22
N GLU A 245 -9.22 -21.57 -35.96
CA GLU A 245 -8.59 -22.79 -35.49
C GLU A 245 -9.51 -24.02 -35.58
N GLU A 246 -10.82 -23.80 -35.81
CA GLU A 246 -11.80 -24.86 -35.80
C GLU A 246 -11.65 -25.79 -36.99
N THR A 247 -11.42 -27.08 -36.75
CA THR A 247 -11.25 -28.05 -37.85
C THR A 247 -12.52 -28.33 -38.67
N VAL A 248 -13.69 -27.98 -38.14
CA VAL A 248 -15.02 -28.10 -38.77
C VAL A 248 -16.05 -27.23 -38.03
N GLY A 249 -17.00 -26.68 -38.77
CA GLY A 249 -18.25 -26.16 -38.21
C GLY A 249 -18.32 -24.65 -38.21
N THR A 250 -18.66 -24.06 -37.08
CA THR A 250 -18.85 -22.61 -36.90
C THR A 250 -17.51 -21.98 -36.55
N GLN A 251 -17.17 -20.85 -37.17
CA GLN A 251 -16.02 -20.04 -36.77
C GLN A 251 -16.42 -19.07 -35.68
N HIS A 252 -15.82 -19.19 -34.50
CA HIS A 252 -16.23 -18.47 -33.32
C HIS A 252 -15.64 -17.05 -33.28
N ASP A 253 -16.46 -16.09 -32.84
CA ASP A 253 -16.00 -14.74 -32.53
C ASP A 253 -15.53 -14.68 -31.07
N SER A 254 -14.24 -14.41 -30.84
CA SER A 254 -13.66 -14.28 -29.50
C SER A 254 -14.13 -13.04 -28.75
N THR A 255 -14.77 -12.09 -29.41
CA THR A 255 -15.31 -10.89 -28.74
C THR A 255 -16.67 -11.17 -28.08
N ALA A 256 -17.04 -10.34 -27.09
CA ALA A 256 -18.37 -10.38 -26.47
C ALA A 256 -19.55 -10.07 -27.43
N ASN A 257 -19.29 -9.84 -28.72
CA ASN A 257 -20.33 -9.59 -29.72
C ASN A 257 -20.92 -10.89 -30.30
N HIS A 258 -20.19 -12.00 -30.22
CA HIS A 258 -20.61 -13.30 -30.75
C HIS A 258 -21.06 -13.25 -32.22
N ASN A 259 -20.33 -12.51 -33.05
CA ASN A 259 -20.56 -12.44 -34.49
C ASN A 259 -19.98 -13.69 -35.20
N ASP A 260 -20.41 -14.87 -34.77
CA ASP A 260 -19.93 -16.16 -35.27
C ASP A 260 -20.15 -16.29 -36.79
N GLY A 261 -19.20 -16.96 -37.45
CA GLY A 261 -19.16 -17.21 -38.88
C GLY A 261 -19.69 -18.59 -39.27
N THR A 262 -20.36 -18.66 -40.40
CA THR A 262 -20.79 -19.91 -41.02
C THR A 262 -19.98 -20.15 -42.31
N PRO A 263 -19.05 -21.11 -42.31
CA PRO A 263 -18.39 -21.60 -43.52
C PRO A 263 -19.41 -22.15 -44.52
N GLN A 264 -19.17 -21.92 -45.81
CA GLN A 264 -20.01 -22.39 -46.91
C GLN A 264 -19.20 -23.09 -47.98
N ASN A 265 -19.88 -23.91 -48.78
CA ASN A 265 -19.39 -24.53 -50.01
C ASN A 265 -18.20 -25.50 -49.90
N GLY A 266 -17.71 -25.77 -48.69
CA GLY A 266 -16.78 -26.88 -48.44
C GLY A 266 -15.36 -26.45 -48.08
N ILE A 267 -15.20 -25.23 -47.55
CA ILE A 267 -13.96 -24.73 -46.93
C ILE A 267 -13.24 -25.83 -46.13
N ASP A 268 -11.94 -25.97 -46.38
CA ASP A 268 -11.04 -26.76 -45.55
C ASP A 268 -10.60 -25.93 -44.34
N GLN A 269 -11.18 -26.24 -43.18
CA GLN A 269 -10.94 -25.54 -41.91
C GLN A 269 -9.82 -26.22 -41.08
N ASN A 270 -9.20 -27.28 -41.61
CA ASN A 270 -8.15 -28.04 -40.90
C ASN A 270 -6.77 -27.75 -41.52
N ALA A 271 -6.52 -26.50 -41.89
CA ALA A 271 -5.21 -26.05 -42.34
C ALA A 271 -4.35 -25.53 -41.19
N ALA A 272 -3.04 -25.49 -41.39
CA ALA A 272 -2.11 -24.88 -40.43
C ALA A 272 -2.00 -23.37 -40.69
N GLY A 273 -2.18 -22.59 -39.63
CA GLY A 273 -2.12 -21.13 -39.63
C GLY A 273 -0.74 -20.53 -39.44
N MET A 274 -0.71 -19.20 -39.39
CA MET A 274 0.35 -18.44 -38.75
C MET A 274 0.26 -18.58 -37.22
N VAL A 275 -0.96 -18.47 -36.69
CA VAL A 275 -1.30 -18.69 -35.29
C VAL A 275 -2.22 -19.91 -35.25
N ASP A 276 -1.71 -21.01 -34.74
CA ASP A 276 -2.32 -22.34 -34.77
C ASP A 276 -2.93 -22.85 -36.11
N GLY A 277 -4.18 -22.50 -36.40
CA GLY A 277 -5.02 -23.03 -37.48
C GLY A 277 -5.39 -21.98 -38.53
N ALA A 278 -6.04 -22.40 -39.62
CA ALA A 278 -6.48 -21.51 -40.67
C ALA A 278 -7.60 -22.13 -41.51
N ASP A 279 -8.31 -21.28 -42.24
CA ASP A 279 -9.23 -21.69 -43.30
C ASP A 279 -8.56 -21.58 -44.68
N HIS A 280 -8.72 -22.61 -45.50
CA HIS A 280 -8.34 -22.64 -46.91
C HIS A 280 -9.56 -22.48 -47.82
N LEU A 281 -9.46 -21.56 -48.77
CA LEU A 281 -10.48 -21.24 -49.75
C LEU A 281 -9.96 -21.53 -51.16
N ASP A 282 -10.77 -22.23 -51.94
CA ASP A 282 -10.38 -22.77 -53.25
C ASP A 282 -10.36 -21.76 -54.41
N GLY A 283 -10.88 -20.55 -54.18
CA GLY A 283 -11.01 -19.48 -55.18
C GLY A 283 -12.21 -19.60 -56.12
N THR A 284 -13.17 -20.49 -55.84
CA THR A 284 -14.35 -20.75 -56.67
C THR A 284 -15.64 -20.26 -56.02
N ASP A 285 -15.98 -20.78 -54.85
CA ASP A 285 -17.24 -20.47 -54.15
C ASP A 285 -17.15 -20.51 -52.61
N ASP A 286 -16.00 -20.87 -52.05
CA ASP A 286 -15.74 -20.87 -50.61
C ASP A 286 -15.87 -19.47 -49.98
N GLN A 287 -16.47 -19.42 -48.79
CA GLN A 287 -16.65 -18.19 -47.99
C GLN A 287 -17.08 -18.48 -46.54
N VAL A 288 -16.66 -17.63 -45.60
CA VAL A 288 -17.25 -17.60 -44.25
C VAL A 288 -18.24 -16.44 -44.20
N GLN A 289 -19.51 -16.74 -43.94
CA GLN A 289 -20.55 -15.73 -43.82
C GLN A 289 -20.81 -15.40 -42.34
N VAL A 290 -20.64 -14.13 -41.97
CA VAL A 290 -21.01 -13.58 -40.66
C VAL A 290 -22.31 -12.79 -40.81
N SER A 291 -23.33 -13.17 -40.04
CA SER A 291 -24.65 -12.52 -40.11
C SER A 291 -24.58 -11.04 -39.75
N ASP A 292 -25.47 -10.22 -40.33
CA ASP A 292 -25.51 -8.81 -39.96
C ASP A 292 -25.91 -8.63 -38.49
N SER A 293 -25.29 -7.64 -37.85
CA SER A 293 -25.42 -7.37 -36.42
C SER A 293 -25.27 -5.87 -36.13
N PRO A 294 -25.97 -5.32 -35.12
CA PRO A 294 -25.78 -3.95 -34.69
C PRO A 294 -24.33 -3.64 -34.29
N SER A 295 -23.60 -4.59 -33.71
CA SER A 295 -22.20 -4.39 -33.27
C SER A 295 -21.26 -4.16 -34.44
N LEU A 296 -21.57 -4.73 -35.60
CA LEU A 296 -20.82 -4.51 -36.83
C LEU A 296 -21.27 -3.22 -37.54
N SER A 297 -22.46 -2.67 -37.26
CA SER A 297 -23.06 -1.55 -38.03
C SER A 297 -22.33 -0.20 -37.84
N PHE A 298 -21.34 0.06 -38.68
CA PHE A 298 -20.44 1.21 -38.55
C PHE A 298 -21.02 2.46 -39.23
N THR A 299 -21.38 3.43 -38.40
CA THR A 299 -21.82 4.79 -38.80
C THR A 299 -20.86 5.87 -38.32
N ASN A 300 -19.73 5.46 -37.72
CA ASN A 300 -18.61 6.30 -37.35
C ASN A 300 -17.78 6.67 -38.58
N ASN A 301 -16.64 7.30 -38.36
CA ASN A 301 -15.67 7.65 -39.40
C ASN A 301 -14.36 6.88 -39.26
N GLN A 302 -14.32 5.72 -38.60
CA GLN A 302 -13.09 4.97 -38.37
C GLN A 302 -13.29 3.47 -38.48
N LEU A 303 -12.28 2.78 -39.01
CA LEU A 303 -12.30 1.34 -39.24
C LEU A 303 -10.87 0.78 -39.30
N THR A 304 -10.67 -0.42 -38.77
CA THR A 304 -9.51 -1.25 -39.08
C THR A 304 -9.96 -2.66 -39.43
N LEU A 305 -9.48 -3.19 -40.56
CA LEU A 305 -9.59 -4.61 -40.92
C LEU A 305 -8.18 -5.20 -40.93
N GLU A 306 -8.01 -6.40 -40.38
CA GLU A 306 -6.73 -7.08 -40.31
C GLU A 306 -6.90 -8.60 -40.45
N GLY A 307 -5.84 -9.27 -40.91
CA GLY A 307 -5.76 -10.73 -40.98
C GLY A 307 -4.50 -11.18 -41.71
N TRP A 308 -4.10 -12.42 -41.45
CA TRP A 308 -3.07 -13.12 -42.21
C TRP A 308 -3.65 -13.71 -43.48
N VAL A 309 -2.90 -13.61 -44.59
CA VAL A 309 -3.28 -14.17 -45.88
C VAL A 309 -2.10 -14.88 -46.50
N LYS A 310 -2.31 -16.07 -47.06
CA LYS A 310 -1.32 -16.81 -47.85
C LYS A 310 -1.95 -17.31 -49.15
N PHE A 311 -1.35 -16.99 -50.28
CA PHE A 311 -1.95 -17.27 -51.58
C PHE A 311 -1.46 -18.59 -52.21
N ASP A 312 -2.37 -19.35 -52.81
CA ASP A 312 -2.02 -20.51 -53.65
C ASP A 312 -1.49 -20.07 -55.02
N SER A 313 -2.03 -18.97 -55.54
CA SER A 313 -1.61 -18.30 -56.77
C SER A 313 -1.65 -16.80 -56.57
N LEU A 314 -0.76 -16.07 -57.25
CA LEU A 314 -0.74 -14.61 -57.12
C LEU A 314 -2.12 -14.02 -57.43
N PRO A 315 -2.61 -13.09 -56.59
CA PRO A 315 -3.98 -12.61 -56.70
C PRO A 315 -4.21 -11.89 -58.02
N ALA A 316 -5.37 -12.15 -58.62
CA ALA A 316 -5.83 -11.51 -59.85
C ALA A 316 -7.31 -11.14 -59.70
N ASP A 317 -7.57 -10.24 -58.74
CA ASP A 317 -8.88 -9.75 -58.28
C ASP A 317 -9.57 -10.61 -57.19
N GLU A 318 -9.07 -10.51 -55.95
CA GLU A 318 -9.48 -11.35 -54.81
C GLU A 318 -9.93 -10.50 -53.61
N THR A 319 -10.74 -11.09 -52.72
CA THR A 319 -11.29 -10.41 -51.53
C THR A 319 -11.03 -11.23 -50.28
N VAL A 320 -10.44 -10.61 -49.26
CA VAL A 320 -10.17 -11.25 -47.96
C VAL A 320 -11.31 -10.98 -46.99
N ILE A 321 -11.70 -9.71 -46.86
CA ILE A 321 -12.79 -9.29 -45.98
C ILE A 321 -13.64 -8.32 -46.78
N ALA A 322 -14.93 -8.60 -46.92
CA ALA A 322 -15.86 -7.64 -47.48
C ALA A 322 -17.14 -7.62 -46.69
N ARG A 323 -17.60 -6.42 -46.39
CA ARG A 323 -18.90 -6.25 -45.77
C ARG A 323 -19.83 -5.44 -46.64
N LYS A 324 -21.09 -5.83 -46.57
CA LYS A 324 -22.22 -4.98 -46.89
C LYS A 324 -22.28 -4.45 -48.33
N ASN A 325 -22.09 -5.31 -49.34
CA ASN A 325 -22.02 -4.91 -50.77
C ASN A 325 -20.98 -3.81 -50.99
N ASP A 326 -19.73 -4.05 -50.60
CA ASP A 326 -18.59 -3.12 -50.68
C ASP A 326 -18.71 -1.88 -49.79
N GLN A 327 -19.40 -1.93 -48.65
CA GLN A 327 -19.30 -0.83 -47.65
C GLN A 327 -17.86 -0.55 -47.28
N TRP A 328 -17.13 -1.63 -47.01
CA TRP A 328 -15.70 -1.64 -46.83
C TRP A 328 -15.16 -3.00 -47.21
N GLN A 329 -13.93 -3.00 -47.71
CA GLN A 329 -13.28 -4.19 -48.23
C GLN A 329 -11.78 -4.12 -48.01
N LEU A 330 -11.19 -5.27 -47.67
CA LEU A 330 -9.79 -5.61 -47.77
C LEU A 330 -9.65 -6.69 -48.85
N GLY A 331 -8.86 -6.42 -49.89
CA GLY A 331 -8.64 -7.35 -51.00
C GLY A 331 -7.42 -7.01 -51.84
N PHE A 332 -7.31 -7.63 -53.00
CA PHE A 332 -6.18 -7.50 -53.92
C PHE A 332 -6.67 -7.38 -55.35
N GLU A 333 -6.17 -6.40 -56.09
CA GLU A 333 -6.57 -6.20 -57.51
C GLU A 333 -5.63 -6.95 -58.46
N THR A 334 -4.34 -6.98 -58.15
CA THR A 334 -3.30 -7.64 -58.96
C THR A 334 -2.26 -8.31 -58.06
N SER A 335 -1.31 -9.00 -58.67
CA SER A 335 -0.21 -9.69 -58.00
C SER A 335 0.72 -8.78 -57.19
N SER A 336 0.58 -7.46 -57.29
CA SER A 336 1.36 -6.50 -56.52
C SER A 336 0.52 -5.36 -55.94
N SER A 337 -0.81 -5.47 -55.99
CA SER A 337 -1.73 -4.40 -55.58
C SER A 337 -2.74 -4.82 -54.54
N ILE A 338 -2.57 -4.29 -53.33
CA ILE A 338 -3.62 -4.28 -52.30
C ILE A 338 -4.72 -3.30 -52.73
N ARG A 339 -5.97 -3.70 -52.54
CA ARG A 339 -7.17 -2.93 -52.86
C ARG A 339 -8.05 -2.83 -51.63
N ASN A 340 -8.10 -1.63 -51.05
CA ASN A 340 -9.03 -1.33 -49.97
C ASN A 340 -10.10 -0.36 -50.45
N LEU A 341 -11.29 -0.50 -49.89
CA LEU A 341 -12.43 0.31 -50.29
C LEU A 341 -13.19 0.75 -49.04
N VAL A 342 -13.69 1.99 -49.07
CA VAL A 342 -14.69 2.46 -48.10
C VAL A 342 -15.76 3.32 -48.79
N SER A 343 -17.00 3.13 -48.37
CA SER A 343 -18.15 3.97 -48.71
C SER A 343 -18.41 4.97 -47.61
N THR A 344 -18.38 6.26 -47.95
CA THR A 344 -18.66 7.32 -46.97
C THR A 344 -19.77 8.25 -47.44
N ASN A 345 -20.41 8.94 -46.50
CA ASN A 345 -21.35 10.03 -46.79
C ASN A 345 -20.67 11.27 -47.40
N GLY A 346 -19.34 11.35 -47.37
CA GLY A 346 -18.58 12.46 -47.95
C GLY A 346 -18.32 12.31 -49.45
N VAL A 347 -18.53 11.13 -50.03
CA VAL A 347 -18.29 10.84 -51.45
C VAL A 347 -19.51 10.13 -52.06
N THR A 348 -19.80 10.40 -53.34
CA THR A 348 -20.80 9.63 -54.08
C THR A 348 -20.16 8.34 -54.60
N GLY A 349 -20.71 7.18 -54.24
CA GLY A 349 -20.11 5.89 -54.56
C GLY A 349 -19.07 5.43 -53.54
N TRP A 350 -17.99 4.81 -54.03
CA TRP A 350 -16.93 4.20 -53.24
C TRP A 350 -15.60 4.91 -53.48
N THR A 351 -14.75 5.01 -52.46
CA THR A 351 -13.34 5.32 -52.67
C THR A 351 -12.54 4.04 -52.66
N VAL A 352 -11.86 3.76 -53.78
CA VAL A 352 -10.91 2.66 -53.91
C VAL A 352 -9.50 3.22 -53.72
N ALA A 353 -8.74 2.59 -52.86
CA ALA A 353 -7.34 2.87 -52.62
C ALA A 353 -6.54 1.64 -53.08
N ASN A 354 -5.67 1.85 -54.06
CA ASN A 354 -4.83 0.83 -54.67
C ASN A 354 -3.36 1.28 -54.53
N ASP A 355 -2.49 0.35 -54.17
CA ASP A 355 -1.04 0.58 -54.17
C ASP A 355 -0.34 -0.48 -55.01
N GLU A 356 0.29 -0.09 -56.11
CA GLU A 356 0.77 -1.01 -57.14
C GLU A 356 2.16 -1.63 -56.88
N ASN A 357 2.80 -1.38 -55.73
CA ASN A 357 4.24 -1.64 -55.56
C ASN A 357 4.67 -2.57 -54.42
N TYR A 358 3.84 -3.54 -53.99
CA TYR A 358 4.29 -4.56 -53.03
C TYR A 358 4.41 -5.94 -53.67
N PRO A 359 5.62 -6.52 -53.82
CA PRO A 359 5.79 -7.82 -54.47
C PRO A 359 5.29 -8.96 -53.58
N LEU A 360 4.14 -9.54 -53.94
CA LEU A 360 3.60 -10.73 -53.28
C LEU A 360 4.24 -12.01 -53.84
N GLN A 361 4.24 -13.04 -53.01
CA GLN A 361 4.70 -14.39 -53.33
C GLN A 361 3.65 -15.41 -52.88
N THR A 362 3.52 -16.49 -53.64
CA THR A 362 2.73 -17.65 -53.22
C THR A 362 3.38 -18.34 -52.04
N ASP A 363 2.61 -19.05 -51.24
CA ASP A 363 3.08 -19.81 -50.06
C ASP A 363 3.88 -18.95 -49.05
N THR A 364 3.56 -17.66 -48.97
CA THR A 364 4.09 -16.73 -47.96
C THR A 364 2.93 -16.05 -47.25
N TRP A 365 2.96 -16.07 -45.92
CA TRP A 365 1.99 -15.37 -45.09
C TRP A 365 2.28 -13.87 -45.05
N TYR A 366 1.23 -13.07 -45.28
CA TYR A 366 1.24 -11.62 -45.19
C TYR A 366 0.19 -11.15 -44.20
N TYR A 367 0.62 -10.38 -43.19
CA TYR A 367 -0.32 -9.70 -42.29
C TYR A 367 -0.80 -8.43 -42.97
N CYS A 368 -2.06 -8.41 -43.40
CA CYS A 368 -2.61 -7.35 -44.23
C CYS A 368 -3.56 -6.49 -43.42
N THR A 369 -3.37 -5.17 -43.44
CA THR A 369 -4.19 -4.23 -42.67
C THR A 369 -4.74 -3.12 -43.54
N PHE A 370 -6.03 -2.87 -43.39
CA PHE A 370 -6.73 -1.69 -43.89
C PHE A 370 -7.09 -0.78 -42.72
N VAL A 371 -6.59 0.46 -42.69
CA VAL A 371 -6.98 1.47 -41.69
C VAL A 371 -7.68 2.64 -42.37
N TYR A 372 -8.86 3.03 -41.88
CA TYR A 372 -9.54 4.29 -42.22
C TYR A 372 -9.66 5.16 -40.97
N ASP A 373 -9.09 6.37 -41.02
CA ASP A 373 -9.02 7.29 -39.87
C ASP A 373 -10.08 8.42 -39.89
N GLY A 374 -10.94 8.43 -40.90
CA GLY A 374 -11.95 9.46 -41.13
C GLY A 374 -11.52 10.56 -42.09
N SER A 375 -10.25 10.55 -42.48
CA SER A 375 -9.63 11.46 -43.44
C SER A 375 -8.80 10.77 -44.52
N ARG A 376 -8.30 9.56 -44.22
CA ARG A 376 -7.39 8.80 -45.07
C ARG A 376 -7.61 7.30 -44.95
N ILE A 377 -7.38 6.59 -46.04
CA ILE A 377 -7.13 5.14 -46.07
C ILE A 377 -5.62 4.92 -46.02
N MET A 378 -5.18 3.98 -45.17
CA MET A 378 -3.81 3.49 -45.10
C MET A 378 -3.79 1.98 -45.32
N HIS A 379 -2.83 1.54 -46.13
CA HIS A 379 -2.54 0.14 -46.38
C HIS A 379 -1.30 -0.24 -45.59
N LYS A 380 -1.35 -1.38 -44.91
CA LYS A 380 -0.15 -1.93 -44.27
C LYS A 380 0.00 -3.40 -44.60
N ILE A 381 1.22 -3.82 -44.85
CA ILE A 381 1.60 -5.23 -44.98
C ILE A 381 2.75 -5.49 -44.03
N ASN A 382 2.65 -6.56 -43.23
CA ASN A 382 3.66 -6.96 -42.25
C ASN A 382 4.00 -5.84 -41.24
N GLY A 383 2.97 -5.09 -40.80
CA GLY A 383 3.11 -4.00 -39.84
C GLY A 383 3.47 -2.63 -40.44
N GLU A 384 3.99 -2.59 -41.67
CA GLU A 384 4.53 -1.38 -42.29
C GLU A 384 3.58 -0.78 -43.33
N GLN A 385 3.54 0.56 -43.41
CA GLN A 385 2.70 1.24 -44.39
C GLN A 385 3.22 1.05 -45.81
N ILE A 386 2.33 0.70 -46.74
CA ILE A 386 2.63 0.62 -48.15
C ILE A 386 2.10 1.88 -48.85
N GLY A 387 3.00 2.51 -49.61
CA GLY A 387 2.85 3.77 -50.33
C GLY A 387 2.12 4.88 -49.58
N SER A 388 1.35 5.67 -50.34
CA SER A 388 0.82 6.96 -49.86
C SER A 388 -0.61 6.82 -49.35
N PRO A 389 -0.96 7.44 -48.21
CA PRO A 389 -2.34 7.44 -47.73
C PRO A 389 -3.29 8.07 -48.76
N HIS A 390 -4.43 7.43 -48.99
CA HIS A 390 -5.45 7.93 -49.93
C HIS A 390 -6.44 8.80 -49.19
N THR A 391 -6.67 10.03 -49.66
CA THR A 391 -7.59 10.97 -48.99
C THR A 391 -9.05 10.58 -49.23
N VAL A 392 -9.82 10.42 -48.15
CA VAL A 392 -11.27 10.21 -48.17
C VAL A 392 -11.85 10.63 -46.84
N THR A 393 -12.99 11.31 -46.85
CA THR A 393 -13.61 11.83 -45.61
C THR A 393 -15.04 11.38 -45.44
N GLY A 394 -15.51 11.40 -44.20
CA GLY A 394 -16.93 11.26 -43.84
C GLY A 394 -17.25 9.95 -43.13
N ASN A 395 -18.48 9.86 -42.64
CA ASN A 395 -18.94 8.67 -41.93
C ASN A 395 -19.16 7.52 -42.90
N ILE A 396 -18.86 6.30 -42.45
CA ILE A 396 -19.09 5.06 -43.18
C ILE A 396 -20.61 4.90 -43.38
N LYS A 397 -21.02 4.54 -44.61
CA LYS A 397 -22.44 4.32 -44.97
C LYS A 397 -22.92 2.95 -44.53
N ASP A 398 -23.86 2.84 -43.61
CA ASP A 398 -24.37 1.54 -43.18
C ASP A 398 -25.50 0.98 -44.09
N ASN A 399 -25.65 -0.35 -44.15
CA ASN A 399 -26.80 -1.05 -44.75
C ASN A 399 -27.11 -2.35 -43.97
N SER A 400 -27.87 -3.33 -44.48
CA SER A 400 -28.27 -4.52 -43.70
C SER A 400 -27.72 -5.86 -44.23
N ASN A 401 -26.64 -5.81 -45.00
CA ASN A 401 -26.06 -7.00 -45.62
C ASN A 401 -25.02 -7.69 -44.69
N PRO A 402 -24.75 -8.99 -44.90
CA PRO A 402 -23.77 -9.73 -44.09
C PRO A 402 -22.32 -9.26 -44.31
N LEU A 403 -21.44 -9.71 -43.41
CA LEU A 403 -19.99 -9.70 -43.56
C LEU A 403 -19.55 -11.04 -44.16
N TYR A 404 -18.56 -11.00 -45.05
CA TYR A 404 -17.99 -12.18 -45.68
C TYR A 404 -16.48 -12.17 -45.54
N LEU A 405 -15.93 -13.33 -45.22
CA LEU A 405 -14.51 -13.60 -45.32
C LEU A 405 -14.27 -14.45 -46.56
N GLY A 406 -13.26 -14.08 -47.36
CA GLY A 406 -12.90 -14.76 -48.59
C GLY A 406 -13.78 -14.48 -49.81
N TYR A 407 -14.82 -13.64 -49.67
CA TYR A 407 -15.78 -13.39 -50.75
C TYR A 407 -16.32 -11.95 -50.78
N CYS A 408 -16.58 -11.44 -51.99
CA CYS A 408 -17.41 -10.26 -52.21
C CYS A 408 -18.66 -10.59 -53.04
N VAL A 409 -19.85 -10.38 -52.43
CA VAL A 409 -21.17 -10.57 -53.06
C VAL A 409 -21.36 -9.72 -54.31
N TYR A 410 -20.89 -8.47 -54.32
CA TYR A 410 -21.19 -7.53 -55.40
C TYR A 410 -20.41 -7.87 -56.67
N SER A 411 -19.12 -8.20 -56.53
CA SER A 411 -18.23 -8.47 -57.67
C SER A 411 -18.04 -9.96 -57.97
N GLY A 412 -18.46 -10.87 -57.09
CA GLY A 412 -18.23 -12.31 -57.23
C GLY A 412 -16.74 -12.68 -57.13
N ARG A 413 -15.97 -11.95 -56.31
CA ARG A 413 -14.53 -12.19 -56.13
C ARG A 413 -14.33 -13.17 -54.99
N HIS A 414 -13.49 -14.17 -55.22
CA HIS A 414 -13.18 -15.22 -54.25
C HIS A 414 -11.68 -15.19 -53.94
N LEU A 415 -11.33 -15.37 -52.67
CA LEU A 415 -9.95 -15.58 -52.26
C LEU A 415 -9.52 -17.00 -52.64
N LYS A 416 -8.30 -17.12 -53.17
CA LYS A 416 -7.68 -18.41 -53.40
C LYS A 416 -6.43 -18.60 -52.55
N GLY A 417 -6.61 -19.20 -51.38
CA GLY A 417 -5.54 -19.35 -50.40
C GLY A 417 -6.07 -19.48 -48.98
N TYR A 418 -5.24 -19.11 -48.02
CA TYR A 418 -5.47 -19.28 -46.59
C TYR A 418 -5.73 -17.94 -45.91
N ILE A 419 -6.60 -17.94 -44.90
CA ILE A 419 -6.83 -16.84 -43.96
C ILE A 419 -6.70 -17.29 -42.52
N ASP A 420 -6.22 -16.39 -41.67
CA ASP A 420 -5.96 -16.62 -40.24
C ASP A 420 -6.01 -15.27 -39.48
N GLU A 421 -6.33 -15.29 -38.18
CA GLU A 421 -6.44 -14.13 -37.26
C GLU A 421 -7.22 -12.94 -37.85
N VAL A 422 -8.42 -13.20 -38.38
CA VAL A 422 -9.23 -12.14 -38.98
C VAL A 422 -9.85 -11.26 -37.90
N ARG A 423 -9.62 -9.94 -37.97
CA ARG A 423 -10.23 -8.99 -37.02
C ARG A 423 -10.84 -7.77 -37.69
N VAL A 424 -11.88 -7.25 -37.04
CA VAL A 424 -12.59 -6.02 -37.41
C VAL A 424 -12.67 -5.11 -36.19
N SER A 425 -12.08 -3.92 -36.29
CA SER A 425 -12.18 -2.88 -35.26
C SER A 425 -12.96 -1.66 -35.76
N ASN A 426 -13.78 -1.05 -34.90
CA ASN A 426 -14.50 0.19 -35.20
C ASN A 426 -13.70 1.47 -34.88
N VAL A 427 -12.38 1.36 -34.80
CA VAL A 427 -11.45 2.47 -34.59
C VAL A 427 -10.32 2.36 -35.60
N ALA A 428 -9.61 3.45 -35.82
CA ALA A 428 -8.36 3.43 -36.57
C ALA A 428 -7.24 2.99 -35.62
N ARG A 429 -6.80 1.74 -35.73
CA ARG A 429 -5.66 1.23 -34.96
C ARG A 429 -4.40 1.95 -35.44
N SER A 430 -3.57 2.36 -34.50
CA SER A 430 -2.38 3.14 -34.79
C SER A 430 -1.28 2.29 -35.45
N SER A 431 -0.25 2.94 -35.98
CA SER A 431 0.83 2.23 -36.67
C SER A 431 1.61 1.32 -35.71
N GLU A 432 1.87 1.80 -34.50
CA GLU A 432 2.52 1.07 -33.43
C GLU A 432 1.68 -0.13 -32.95
N TRP A 433 0.35 -0.01 -32.90
CA TRP A 433 -0.54 -1.14 -32.61
C TRP A 433 -0.42 -2.23 -33.67
N VAL A 434 -0.58 -1.85 -34.94
CA VAL A 434 -0.54 -2.77 -36.09
C VAL A 434 0.81 -3.49 -36.20
N LYS A 435 1.91 -2.77 -35.96
CA LYS A 435 3.25 -3.37 -35.95
C LYS A 435 3.44 -4.31 -34.77
N ALA A 436 3.00 -3.95 -33.56
CA ALA A 436 3.07 -4.82 -32.39
C ALA A 436 2.25 -6.10 -32.59
N THR A 437 1.05 -6.01 -33.18
CA THR A 437 0.22 -7.17 -33.53
C THR A 437 0.96 -8.13 -34.47
N TYR A 438 1.54 -7.61 -35.55
CA TYR A 438 2.36 -8.41 -36.46
C TYR A 438 3.53 -9.13 -35.75
N GLN A 439 4.23 -8.45 -34.83
CA GLN A 439 5.36 -9.05 -34.11
C GLN A 439 4.90 -10.10 -33.09
N THR A 440 3.79 -9.86 -32.38
CA THR A 440 3.33 -10.79 -31.34
C THR A 440 2.82 -12.09 -31.95
N GLU A 441 2.12 -12.02 -33.08
CA GLU A 441 1.61 -13.20 -33.81
C GLU A 441 2.72 -14.05 -34.43
N LYS A 442 3.87 -13.43 -34.71
CA LYS A 442 5.07 -14.12 -35.18
C LYS A 442 5.96 -14.69 -34.08
N ASP A 443 5.57 -14.56 -32.81
CA ASP A 443 6.42 -14.88 -31.67
C ASP A 443 7.78 -14.13 -31.71
N GLN A 444 7.74 -12.86 -32.16
CA GLN A 444 8.90 -11.97 -32.33
C GLN A 444 8.78 -10.71 -31.46
N PHE A 445 7.94 -10.72 -30.43
CA PHE A 445 7.67 -9.53 -29.61
C PHE A 445 8.15 -9.65 -28.16
N ALA A 446 8.07 -10.85 -27.58
CA ALA A 446 8.40 -11.10 -26.19
C ALA A 446 9.72 -11.87 -26.03
N THR A 447 10.32 -11.72 -24.85
CA THR A 447 11.39 -12.60 -24.35
C THR A 447 10.94 -13.23 -23.04
N TYR A 448 11.42 -14.45 -22.76
CA TYR A 448 11.03 -15.21 -21.59
C TYR A 448 12.23 -15.43 -20.66
N GLY A 449 12.00 -15.28 -19.36
CA GLY A 449 12.96 -15.60 -18.32
C GLY A 449 13.06 -17.10 -18.05
N ASN A 450 13.89 -17.46 -17.08
CA ASN A 450 13.90 -18.82 -16.54
C ASN A 450 12.67 -19.05 -15.66
N GLU A 451 12.33 -20.32 -15.42
CA GLU A 451 11.37 -20.70 -14.38
C GLU A 451 11.86 -20.19 -13.02
N GLU A 452 10.97 -19.48 -12.33
CA GLU A 452 11.11 -19.06 -10.94
C GLU A 452 10.18 -19.95 -10.12
N SER A 453 10.69 -20.51 -9.01
CA SER A 453 9.85 -21.16 -8.01
C SER A 453 9.61 -20.20 -6.85
N LEU A 454 8.41 -20.26 -6.27
CA LEU A 454 8.12 -19.61 -5.00
C LEU A 454 9.18 -20.08 -4.02
N ALA A 455 9.92 -19.14 -3.43
CA ALA A 455 10.85 -19.50 -2.37
C ALA A 455 10.02 -20.09 -1.23
N GLU A 456 10.57 -21.06 -0.48
CA GLU A 456 9.95 -21.50 0.77
C GLU A 456 9.47 -20.26 1.54
N PRO A 457 8.23 -20.25 2.05
CA PRO A 457 7.66 -19.10 2.73
C PRO A 457 8.69 -18.47 3.65
N ARG A 458 8.85 -17.16 3.55
CA ARG A 458 9.69 -16.44 4.51
C ARG A 458 8.82 -15.40 5.18
N TYR A 459 8.43 -15.67 6.40
CA TYR A 459 7.65 -14.78 7.23
C TYR A 459 8.61 -13.84 7.96
N ALA A 460 8.21 -12.58 8.08
CA ALA A 460 8.94 -11.62 8.90
C ALA A 460 8.02 -10.61 9.58
N MET A 461 8.46 -10.09 10.72
CA MET A 461 7.80 -9.03 11.47
C MET A 461 8.70 -7.79 11.58
N ASP A 462 8.12 -6.62 11.33
CA ASP A 462 8.75 -5.33 11.65
C ASP A 462 7.66 -4.35 12.08
N ILE A 463 7.53 -4.16 13.39
CA ILE A 463 6.61 -3.18 13.97
C ILE A 463 7.38 -2.09 14.69
N VAL A 464 6.87 -0.87 14.62
CA VAL A 464 7.47 0.31 15.24
C VAL A 464 6.46 0.98 16.17
N GLY A 465 6.84 1.14 17.43
CA GLY A 465 6.12 1.93 18.44
C GLY A 465 6.78 3.28 18.69
N VAL A 466 5.97 4.30 18.93
CA VAL A 466 6.44 5.67 19.24
C VAL A 466 6.05 6.03 20.67
N PHE A 467 7.07 6.31 21.49
CA PHE A 467 6.92 6.60 22.91
C PHE A 467 7.41 8.01 23.21
N ASN A 468 6.93 8.59 24.31
CA ASN A 468 7.30 9.95 24.67
C ASN A 468 7.63 10.06 26.15
N ILE A 469 8.90 10.33 26.45
CA ILE A 469 9.38 10.61 27.81
C ILE A 469 9.02 12.04 28.16
N ASP A 470 8.46 12.23 29.35
CA ASP A 470 8.17 13.56 29.89
C ASP A 470 9.47 14.26 30.33
N LEU A 471 10.07 15.01 29.42
CA LEU A 471 11.30 15.76 29.68
C LEU A 471 11.11 16.97 30.60
N ALA A 472 9.86 17.41 30.85
CA ALA A 472 9.61 18.47 31.82
C ALA A 472 9.80 17.96 33.25
N THR A 473 9.36 16.73 33.52
CA THR A 473 9.55 16.04 34.80
C THR A 473 10.93 15.38 34.90
N TYR A 474 11.44 14.83 33.80
CA TYR A 474 12.70 14.07 33.74
C TYR A 474 13.64 14.68 32.70
N PRO A 475 14.34 15.79 33.03
CA PRO A 475 15.23 16.45 32.07
C PRO A 475 16.34 15.50 31.62
N LEU A 476 16.84 15.65 30.38
CA LEU A 476 17.87 14.78 29.83
C LEU A 476 19.10 14.65 30.75
N SER A 477 19.48 15.72 31.47
CA SER A 477 20.60 15.68 32.43
C SER A 477 20.38 14.75 33.63
N ALA A 478 19.13 14.36 33.92
CA ALA A 478 18.77 13.45 35.00
C ALA A 478 18.83 11.97 34.62
N ILE A 479 18.72 11.68 33.33
CA ILE A 479 18.57 10.31 32.81
C ILE A 479 19.95 9.64 32.77
N GLN A 480 20.02 8.41 33.28
CA GLN A 480 21.21 7.56 33.22
C GLN A 480 21.12 6.51 32.12
N THR A 481 19.95 5.92 31.95
CA THR A 481 19.65 4.90 30.92
C THR A 481 18.15 4.92 30.65
N ILE A 482 17.74 4.40 29.50
CA ILE A 482 16.34 4.09 29.21
C ILE A 482 16.17 2.59 29.26
N GLU A 483 15.17 2.12 30.01
CA GLU A 483 14.74 0.73 29.96
C GLU A 483 13.54 0.61 29.02
N ILE A 484 13.56 -0.44 28.21
CA ILE A 484 12.47 -0.83 27.31
C ILE A 484 11.98 -2.19 27.79
N GLN A 485 10.66 -2.37 27.90
CA GLN A 485 10.05 -3.63 28.31
C GLN A 485 8.94 -4.06 27.35
N LEU A 486 8.97 -5.33 27.00
CA LEU A 486 7.98 -6.04 26.20
C LEU A 486 7.44 -7.24 27.00
N ARG A 487 6.12 -7.35 27.17
CA ARG A 487 5.42 -8.56 27.63
C ARG A 487 4.71 -9.18 26.45
N TYR A 488 5.08 -10.40 26.11
CA TYR A 488 4.60 -11.04 24.89
C TYR A 488 4.48 -12.56 25.03
N SER A 489 3.71 -13.18 24.14
CA SER A 489 3.72 -14.63 23.90
C SER A 489 3.73 -14.85 22.40
N ALA A 490 4.47 -15.83 21.91
CA ALA A 490 4.47 -16.17 20.49
C ALA A 490 3.98 -17.60 20.27
N SER A 491 3.43 -17.87 19.08
CA SER A 491 2.94 -19.20 18.70
C SER A 491 4.04 -20.21 18.44
N ASP A 492 5.21 -19.75 17.99
CA ASP A 492 6.42 -20.55 17.83
C ASP A 492 7.43 -20.22 18.94
N ALA A 493 8.09 -21.25 19.46
CA ALA A 493 9.14 -21.14 20.47
C ALA A 493 10.56 -21.19 19.87
N GLY A 494 10.70 -21.41 18.56
CA GLY A 494 11.95 -21.29 17.82
C GLY A 494 12.32 -19.83 17.51
N GLU A 495 11.31 -18.98 17.38
CA GLU A 495 11.49 -17.58 16.96
C GLU A 495 12.23 -16.71 17.98
N THR A 496 13.04 -15.75 17.54
CA THR A 496 13.76 -14.84 18.46
C THR A 496 13.47 -13.38 18.16
N TRP A 497 12.90 -12.68 19.13
CA TRP A 497 12.49 -11.29 19.00
C TRP A 497 13.58 -10.31 19.45
N TYR A 498 13.78 -9.26 18.68
CA TYR A 498 14.79 -8.22 18.90
C TYR A 498 14.14 -6.84 19.04
N LEU A 499 14.70 -6.03 19.92
CA LEU A 499 14.34 -4.62 20.06
C LEU A 499 15.49 -3.76 19.53
N LYS A 500 15.14 -2.73 18.75
CA LYS A 500 16.05 -1.68 18.29
C LYS A 500 15.43 -0.33 18.60
N ALA A 501 16.26 0.70 18.78
CA ALA A 501 15.79 2.07 18.96
C ALA A 501 16.27 2.95 17.79
N TYR A 502 15.47 3.95 17.40
CA TYR A 502 15.88 4.88 16.36
C TYR A 502 16.97 5.82 16.88
N ASN A 503 18.14 5.80 16.24
CA ASN A 503 19.26 6.66 16.59
C ASN A 503 19.20 7.93 15.74
N TRP A 504 18.84 9.06 16.35
CA TRP A 504 18.68 10.35 15.68
C TRP A 504 19.98 10.92 15.13
N THR A 505 21.14 10.45 15.62
CA THR A 505 22.45 10.86 15.10
C THR A 505 22.83 10.07 13.83
N LEU A 506 22.47 8.79 13.77
CA LEU A 506 22.75 7.91 12.64
C LEU A 506 21.68 7.98 11.54
N GLY A 507 20.44 8.36 11.90
CA GLY A 507 19.30 8.35 10.99
C GLY A 507 18.72 6.96 10.74
N ASP A 508 19.04 5.96 11.58
CA ASP A 508 18.60 4.56 11.42
C ASP A 508 18.36 3.88 12.78
N TYR A 509 17.67 2.73 12.76
CA TYR A 509 17.44 1.89 13.94
C TYR A 509 18.69 1.08 14.30
N SER A 510 19.07 1.12 15.57
CA SER A 510 20.23 0.41 16.09
C SER A 510 19.95 -0.15 17.48
N ASP A 511 20.63 -1.25 17.80
CA ASP A 511 20.75 -1.84 19.14
C ASP A 511 22.11 -1.51 19.80
N SER A 512 22.92 -0.64 19.17
CA SER A 512 24.20 -0.23 19.71
C SER A 512 24.03 0.54 21.01
N GLY A 513 24.66 0.07 22.08
CA GLY A 513 24.49 0.63 23.43
C GLY A 513 23.37 -0.01 24.23
N PHE A 514 22.70 -1.04 23.71
CA PHE A 514 21.84 -1.90 24.52
C PHE A 514 22.71 -2.79 25.41
N ASN A 515 22.28 -3.04 26.64
CA ASN A 515 22.94 -3.95 27.58
C ASN A 515 22.95 -5.42 27.10
N SER A 516 22.06 -5.77 26.15
CA SER A 516 22.01 -7.06 25.50
C SER A 516 21.41 -6.91 24.10
N THR A 517 22.05 -7.55 23.11
CA THR A 517 21.58 -7.64 21.71
C THR A 517 21.18 -9.07 21.33
N ALA A 518 21.09 -9.98 22.30
CA ALA A 518 20.82 -11.39 22.06
C ALA A 518 19.37 -11.71 21.67
N GLY A 519 18.46 -10.72 21.76
CA GLY A 519 17.03 -10.93 21.59
C GLY A 519 16.41 -11.73 22.74
N THR A 520 15.18 -12.22 22.50
CA THR A 520 14.44 -13.10 23.41
C THR A 520 13.75 -14.20 22.61
N THR A 521 13.91 -15.44 23.06
CA THR A 521 13.16 -16.58 22.52
C THR A 521 11.95 -16.87 23.42
N PRO A 522 10.74 -17.09 22.88
CA PRO A 522 9.54 -17.41 23.63
C PRO A 522 9.72 -18.71 24.42
N SER A 523 9.33 -18.69 25.69
CA SER A 523 9.05 -19.90 26.48
C SER A 523 7.55 -20.15 26.55
N SER A 524 7.12 -21.32 27.05
CA SER A 524 5.70 -21.67 27.16
C SER A 524 4.92 -20.61 27.96
N GLY A 525 3.97 -19.94 27.30
CA GLY A 525 3.14 -18.89 27.91
C GLY A 525 3.69 -17.48 27.71
N TRP A 526 3.46 -16.61 28.69
CA TRP A 526 3.83 -15.19 28.62
C TRP A 526 5.26 -14.92 29.09
N ASN A 527 6.03 -14.23 28.26
CA ASN A 527 7.43 -13.88 28.41
C ASN A 527 7.59 -12.37 28.64
N THR A 528 8.64 -11.97 29.37
CA THR A 528 9.01 -10.56 29.54
C THR A 528 10.43 -10.35 29.04
N TYR A 529 10.60 -9.39 28.15
CA TYR A 529 11.88 -8.99 27.59
C TYR A 529 12.17 -7.54 27.94
N SER A 530 13.26 -7.31 28.66
CA SER A 530 13.70 -5.98 29.09
C SER A 530 15.14 -5.73 28.63
N VAL A 531 15.39 -4.55 28.06
CA VAL A 531 16.72 -4.08 27.65
C VAL A 531 16.95 -2.65 28.10
N ASN A 532 18.21 -2.29 28.35
CA ASN A 532 18.62 -0.98 28.81
C ASN A 532 19.60 -0.33 27.83
N LEU A 533 19.40 0.96 27.54
CA LEU A 533 20.32 1.79 26.76
C LEU A 533 21.41 2.40 27.66
N THR A 534 22.59 1.79 27.75
CA THR A 534 23.59 2.13 28.80
C THR A 534 24.56 3.25 28.42
N ASP A 535 25.13 3.24 27.22
CA ASP A 535 26.31 4.08 26.91
C ASP A 535 26.05 5.19 25.88
N SER A 536 24.86 5.23 25.26
CA SER A 536 24.54 6.21 24.21
C SER A 536 23.06 6.57 24.13
N TRP A 537 22.33 6.44 25.25
CA TRP A 537 20.88 6.66 25.29
C TRP A 537 20.44 8.04 24.76
N GLN A 538 21.28 9.08 24.90
CA GLN A 538 20.98 10.43 24.43
C GLN A 538 20.73 10.47 22.92
N SER A 539 21.44 9.66 22.14
CA SER A 539 21.28 9.63 20.68
C SER A 539 19.97 8.99 20.23
N TYR A 540 19.26 8.32 21.13
CA TYR A 540 17.99 7.63 20.87
C TYR A 540 16.75 8.43 21.29
N ILE A 541 16.93 9.58 21.94
CA ILE A 541 15.83 10.46 22.37
C ILE A 541 15.91 11.78 21.59
N ASN A 542 14.81 12.17 20.97
CA ASN A 542 14.70 13.48 20.34
C ASN A 542 14.56 14.58 21.41
N THR A 543 14.89 15.82 21.04
CA THR A 543 14.76 17.03 21.88
C THR A 543 13.37 17.26 22.48
N ASN A 544 12.32 16.69 21.90
CA ASN A 544 10.94 16.75 22.41
C ASN A 544 10.55 15.56 23.32
N GLY A 545 11.47 14.62 23.57
CA GLY A 545 11.22 13.41 24.39
C GLY A 545 10.78 12.18 23.60
N THR A 546 10.64 12.28 22.27
CA THR A 546 10.24 11.13 21.44
C THR A 546 11.35 10.08 21.34
N ILE A 547 10.97 8.82 21.51
CA ILE A 547 11.79 7.64 21.27
C ILE A 547 10.98 6.63 20.44
N CYS A 548 11.58 6.11 19.37
CA CYS A 548 10.95 5.11 18.50
C CYS A 548 11.62 3.76 18.73
N ILE A 549 10.84 2.74 19.05
CA ILE A 549 11.33 1.38 19.26
C ILE A 549 10.77 0.48 18.17
N ARG A 550 11.66 -0.25 17.51
CA ARG A 550 11.33 -1.28 16.53
C ARG A 550 11.43 -2.65 17.19
N LEU A 551 10.39 -3.47 17.01
CA LEU A 551 10.37 -4.89 17.32
C LEU A 551 10.45 -5.67 16.02
N THR A 552 11.43 -6.55 15.91
CA THR A 552 11.58 -7.48 14.77
C THR A 552 11.78 -8.89 15.28
N ASP A 553 11.48 -9.87 14.44
CA ASP A 553 11.85 -11.26 14.62
C ASP A 553 13.29 -11.54 14.18
N SER A 554 13.69 -12.80 14.24
CA SER A 554 14.93 -13.30 13.70
C SER A 554 14.83 -13.36 12.17
N GLN A 555 15.89 -13.78 11.47
CA GLN A 555 15.88 -13.69 10.01
C GLN A 555 14.64 -14.40 9.41
N PRO A 556 14.08 -13.92 8.28
CA PRO A 556 12.84 -14.47 7.75
C PRO A 556 12.88 -15.98 7.54
N ASP A 557 11.87 -16.70 8.03
CA ASP A 557 11.81 -18.17 8.08
C ASP A 557 10.44 -18.76 7.65
N VAL A 558 10.34 -20.09 7.65
CA VAL A 558 9.22 -20.83 7.04
C VAL A 558 7.99 -20.99 7.92
N GLU A 559 8.09 -20.73 9.22
CA GLU A 559 7.00 -20.90 10.16
C GLU A 559 6.37 -19.54 10.47
N GLN A 560 5.14 -19.30 10.01
CA GLN A 560 4.47 -18.04 10.33
C GLN A 560 4.19 -17.93 11.82
N THR A 561 4.87 -17.02 12.50
CA THR A 561 4.68 -16.79 13.93
C THR A 561 3.65 -15.69 14.17
N SER A 562 2.73 -15.96 15.09
CA SER A 562 1.85 -14.95 15.68
C SER A 562 2.41 -14.53 17.04
N ILE A 563 2.52 -13.23 17.27
CA ILE A 563 2.93 -12.63 18.54
C ILE A 563 1.77 -11.88 19.18
N ASN A 564 1.47 -12.23 20.43
CA ASN A 564 0.59 -11.46 21.29
C ASN A 564 1.42 -10.52 22.15
N ILE A 565 1.06 -9.26 22.24
CA ILE A 565 1.71 -8.24 23.06
C ILE A 565 0.69 -7.74 24.09
N ASP A 566 0.98 -7.97 25.37
CA ASP A 566 0.18 -7.53 26.54
C ASP A 566 0.76 -6.25 27.16
N TYR A 567 2.02 -5.94 26.87
CA TYR A 567 2.65 -4.72 27.36
C TYR A 567 3.84 -4.31 26.52
N PHE A 568 3.91 -3.05 26.13
CA PHE A 568 5.11 -2.49 25.51
C PHE A 568 5.32 -1.05 25.97
N ALA A 569 6.41 -0.79 26.68
CA ALA A 569 6.66 0.52 27.28
C ALA A 569 8.15 0.81 27.45
N VAL A 570 8.46 2.10 27.63
CA VAL A 570 9.80 2.60 27.97
C VAL A 570 9.77 3.34 29.30
N ARG A 571 10.87 3.35 30.05
CA ARG A 571 11.02 4.19 31.24
C ARG A 571 12.42 4.77 31.33
N ALA A 572 12.54 5.99 31.84
CA ALA A 572 13.83 6.59 32.15
C ALA A 572 14.32 6.15 33.52
N MET A 573 15.57 5.70 33.61
CA MET A 573 16.21 5.49 34.90
C MET A 573 16.96 6.75 35.25
N VAL A 574 16.55 7.41 36.31
CA VAL A 574 17.20 8.64 36.79
C VAL A 574 18.12 8.32 37.97
N LYS A 575 19.17 9.12 38.16
CA LYS A 575 19.87 9.18 39.45
C LYS A 575 19.27 10.35 40.19
N GLY A 576 18.70 10.16 41.36
CA GLY A 576 18.16 11.30 42.09
C GLY A 576 17.34 10.94 43.31
N ILE A 577 16.62 11.94 43.79
CA ILE A 577 15.62 11.79 44.84
C ILE A 577 14.27 12.29 44.33
N GLU A 578 13.21 11.62 44.75
CA GLU A 578 11.85 12.12 44.65
C GLU A 578 11.43 12.58 46.05
N ILE A 579 11.02 13.84 46.15
CA ILE A 579 10.50 14.44 47.38
C ILE A 579 9.00 14.66 47.18
N ARG A 580 8.20 14.07 48.06
CA ARG A 580 6.75 14.27 48.08
C ARG A 580 6.42 15.37 49.07
N VAL A 581 5.80 16.43 48.57
CA VAL A 581 5.47 17.61 49.35
C VAL A 581 3.97 17.82 49.34
N GLN A 582 3.39 18.03 50.51
CA GLN A 582 1.98 18.38 50.68
C GLN A 582 1.87 19.80 51.24
N ASN A 583 1.03 20.62 50.63
CA ASN A 583 0.63 21.89 51.22
C ASN A 583 -0.66 21.67 52.05
N ALA A 584 -0.51 21.53 53.36
CA ALA A 584 -1.61 21.43 54.32
C ALA A 584 -2.17 22.80 54.73
N GLY A 585 -1.69 23.89 54.12
CA GLY A 585 -2.15 25.26 54.32
C GLY A 585 -3.37 25.61 53.48
N SER A 586 -3.93 26.80 53.72
CA SER A 586 -5.11 27.34 53.05
C SER A 586 -4.81 28.25 51.85
N GLN A 587 -3.53 28.44 51.51
CA GLN A 587 -3.06 29.27 50.40
C GLN A 587 -1.96 28.53 49.62
N THR A 588 -1.78 28.87 48.34
CA THR A 588 -0.66 28.36 47.53
C THR A 588 0.68 28.74 48.16
N ALA A 589 1.57 27.76 48.28
CA ALA A 589 2.92 27.93 48.79
C ALA A 589 3.93 27.85 47.64
N HIS A 590 4.91 28.74 47.65
CA HIS A 590 6.01 28.75 46.69
C HIS A 590 7.27 28.20 47.37
N LEU A 591 7.77 27.06 46.89
CA LEU A 591 8.97 26.40 47.40
C LEU A 591 10.19 26.99 46.68
N VAL A 592 11.09 27.63 47.45
CA VAL A 592 12.21 28.42 46.88
C VAL A 592 13.58 27.79 47.09
N SER A 593 13.74 26.93 48.11
CA SER A 593 14.99 26.19 48.24
C SER A 593 14.82 24.86 48.95
N LEU A 594 15.73 23.96 48.62
CA LEU A 594 15.88 22.64 49.19
C LEU A 594 17.27 22.53 49.80
N TRP A 595 17.35 21.90 50.96
CA TRP A 595 18.59 21.65 51.66
C TRP A 595 18.70 20.17 51.97
N VAL A 596 19.87 19.61 51.68
CA VAL A 596 20.21 18.24 52.09
C VAL A 596 21.41 18.33 53.01
N THR A 597 21.22 17.82 54.22
CA THR A 597 22.15 17.93 55.34
C THR A 597 22.51 16.55 55.85
N THR A 598 23.80 16.28 55.96
CA THR A 598 24.38 15.05 56.49
C THR A 598 25.43 15.40 57.54
N SER A 599 25.98 14.41 58.24
CA SER A 599 27.09 14.65 59.19
C SER A 599 28.35 15.23 58.54
N ALA A 600 28.51 15.10 57.22
CA ALA A 600 29.71 15.51 56.48
C ALA A 600 29.47 16.63 55.46
N ASN A 601 28.22 16.88 55.04
CA ASN A 601 27.92 17.81 53.96
C ASN A 601 26.57 18.52 54.15
N HIS A 602 26.54 19.82 53.89
CA HIS A 602 25.33 20.65 53.91
C HIS A 602 25.24 21.38 52.57
N GLN A 603 24.28 21.02 51.72
CA GLN A 603 24.11 21.62 50.40
C GLN A 603 22.75 22.25 50.22
N ARG A 604 22.74 23.44 49.61
CA ARG A 604 21.54 24.18 49.20
C ARG A 604 21.33 23.99 47.70
N TYR A 605 20.07 23.84 47.36
CA TYR A 605 19.55 23.63 46.03
C TYR A 605 18.42 24.63 45.79
N GLU A 606 18.42 25.31 44.65
CA GLU A 606 17.29 26.18 44.28
C GLU A 606 16.05 25.35 43.98
N LEU A 607 14.88 25.85 44.35
CA LEU A 607 13.58 25.32 43.92
C LEU A 607 12.76 26.48 43.35
N ASP A 608 11.88 26.16 42.42
CA ASP A 608 10.87 27.07 41.89
C ASP A 608 9.63 26.22 41.61
N THR A 609 8.82 26.01 42.66
CA THR A 609 7.65 25.11 42.58
C THR A 609 6.51 25.66 43.41
N TYR A 610 5.35 25.84 42.79
CA TYR A 610 4.13 26.27 43.45
C TYR A 610 3.25 25.07 43.79
N VAL A 611 2.73 25.04 45.02
CA VAL A 611 1.86 23.97 45.50
C VAL A 611 0.58 24.60 46.01
N ASN A 612 -0.56 24.36 45.35
CA ASN A 612 -1.83 24.95 45.79
C ASN A 612 -2.28 24.39 47.14
N ALA A 613 -3.23 25.08 47.77
CA ALA A 613 -3.80 24.67 49.05
C ALA A 613 -4.42 23.27 48.95
N GLY A 614 -3.99 22.34 49.80
CA GLY A 614 -4.46 20.95 49.83
C GLY A 614 -3.80 20.00 48.83
N ASP A 615 -3.03 20.52 47.86
CA ASP A 615 -2.39 19.71 46.82
C ASP A 615 -1.14 18.98 47.34
N LYS A 616 -0.80 17.90 46.62
CA LYS A 616 0.45 17.17 46.73
C LYS A 616 1.24 17.34 45.44
N VAL A 617 2.54 17.58 45.55
CA VAL A 617 3.46 17.66 44.41
C VAL A 617 4.63 16.69 44.60
N GLN A 618 5.13 16.17 43.50
CA GLN A 618 6.39 15.42 43.45
C GLN A 618 7.48 16.32 42.90
N VAL A 619 8.59 16.44 43.63
CA VAL A 619 9.77 17.18 43.19
C VAL A 619 10.90 16.19 42.98
N VAL A 620 11.29 15.99 41.72
CA VAL A 620 12.39 15.10 41.36
C VAL A 620 13.67 15.91 41.20
N ARG A 621 14.75 15.48 41.86
CA ARG A 621 16.05 16.14 41.86
C ARG A 621 17.16 15.16 41.54
N SER A 622 17.72 15.30 40.35
CA SER A 622 18.74 14.39 39.84
C SER A 622 20.18 14.75 40.23
N ASP A 623 20.37 16.00 40.61
CA ASP A 623 21.62 16.53 41.13
C ASP A 623 21.89 16.13 42.59
N ILE A 624 20.94 15.42 43.22
CA ILE A 624 20.99 15.05 44.62
C ILE A 624 21.11 13.53 44.75
N SER A 625 22.10 13.08 45.51
CA SER A 625 22.23 11.67 45.93
C SER A 625 22.07 11.58 47.44
N LEU A 626 21.21 10.67 47.92
CA LEU A 626 21.08 10.41 49.36
C LEU A 626 22.28 9.58 49.83
N PRO A 627 22.92 9.94 50.95
CA PRO A 627 23.93 9.10 51.58
C PRO A 627 23.30 7.81 52.15
N SER A 628 24.12 6.79 52.39
CA SER A 628 23.74 5.56 53.10
C SER A 628 23.67 5.72 54.63
N THR A 629 23.83 6.94 55.13
CA THR A 629 23.79 7.33 56.53
C THR A 629 22.68 8.34 56.74
N THR A 630 22.26 8.56 57.99
CA THR A 630 21.19 9.49 58.34
C THR A 630 21.35 10.88 57.71
N TYR A 631 20.27 11.39 57.12
CA TYR A 631 20.24 12.67 56.43
C TYR A 631 18.96 13.45 56.79
N VAL A 632 19.03 14.78 56.60
CA VAL A 632 17.91 15.69 56.80
C VAL A 632 17.66 16.44 55.50
N VAL A 633 16.43 16.36 55.00
CA VAL A 633 15.93 17.16 53.88
C VAL A 633 15.07 18.29 54.42
N ARG A 634 15.34 19.51 53.99
CA ARG A 634 14.55 20.69 54.38
C ARG A 634 14.14 21.49 53.15
N ILE A 635 12.86 21.79 53.02
CA ILE A 635 12.33 22.70 52.01
C ILE A 635 11.95 24.01 52.67
N ILE A 636 12.37 25.13 52.07
CA ILE A 636 12.05 26.48 52.51
C ILE A 636 11.09 27.12 51.51
N THR A 637 10.03 27.72 52.02
CA THR A 637 9.06 28.48 51.23
C THR A 637 9.48 29.95 51.09
N GLU A 638 8.90 30.67 50.13
CA GLU A 638 9.19 32.10 49.89
C GLU A 638 8.97 32.96 51.14
N LYS A 639 7.96 32.62 51.97
CA LYS A 639 7.69 33.31 53.24
C LYS A 639 8.57 32.85 54.41
N GLY A 640 9.55 31.97 54.15
CA GLY A 640 10.54 31.51 55.12
C GLY A 640 10.09 30.35 56.02
N ASN A 641 8.95 29.71 55.73
CA ASN A 641 8.52 28.51 56.46
C ASN A 641 9.35 27.30 56.00
N ALA A 642 9.56 26.33 56.89
CA ALA A 642 10.41 25.18 56.61
C ALA A 642 9.69 23.85 56.86
N ALA A 643 9.68 22.98 55.85
CA ALA A 643 9.29 21.58 55.98
C ALA A 643 10.55 20.74 56.17
N VAL A 644 10.55 19.78 57.10
CA VAL A 644 11.73 18.97 57.44
C VAL A 644 11.37 17.49 57.41
N TYR A 645 12.23 16.69 56.77
CA TYR A 645 12.18 15.24 56.76
C TYR A 645 13.54 14.68 57.18
N SER A 646 13.54 13.68 58.06
CA SER A 646 14.75 12.98 58.48
C SER A 646 14.67 11.54 57.99
N GLY A 647 15.58 11.15 57.11
CA GLY A 647 15.67 9.78 56.60
C GLY A 647 16.75 8.97 57.33
N PRO A 648 16.57 7.64 57.46
CA PRO A 648 17.54 6.75 58.09
C PRO A 648 18.89 6.71 57.37
#